data_AF-A0A6C7E9Q0-F1
#
_entry.id   AF-A0A6C7E9Q0-F1
#
_cell.length_a   1.000
_cell.length_b   1.000
_cell.length_c   1.000
_cell.angle_alpha   90.00
_cell.angle_beta   90.00
_cell.angle_gamma   90.00
#
_symmetry.space_group_name_H-M   'P 1'
#
loop_
_entity.id
_entity.type
_entity.pdbx_description
1 polymer ?
#
loop_
_entity_poly.entity_id
_entity_poly.type
_entity_poly.pdbx_seq_one_letter_code
_entity_poly.pdbx_strand_id
1 'polypeptide(L)'
;MGYEQLCGSALALRFTSGWCTPIGNINPHEGDLTMTGTSPKARRWKQTVAVGAGFAALASVVAVQAGPTGLSASSHREAPLIAGDPRADNTDVYAFVSPDDPDTVTVIANWLPFEEPNGGPNFYPWATGTPTEGARYNIKIDNDGDAFPDLTYEWTFETIIKDAGQFLYNTGPFDSVTDPELNVYQTYDLTVITDPFDTPGDPSDDLEQLLLDDAIAAPSIAGATSTPDYQPLVDEAVASGQIPGGGQSFVGQADDPFFLDLRVFDLLYGADATEVGEDTLAGYNVNSIALQLPKDALALNGSATDNPVIGIWSTTDRSKLVEDEGTALPGDETVVSEFQQVSRLGNPLVNEVVLPLALKDAFNSIPPTADATIPEAVDAVQNPILPPIVEAVYGVPAPEGERSDLVEIFLQGISIENDGLSGDPDENPALKADLNSLALNADVSTITPSEMLRLNMAVPVTPEANASTAGVIGGDFQGFPNGRRLEDDILDAAFQVTEGIVFKDGADLSALAVVDSVDRNDREFSDVFPYLALPHVDSVVNGTERTPRAPEFVSVEAERVLETRTTTPGGQIGYNGTKPVADQKIDVDVSGVVPDDAAAVFVTVSAIQPDVQGYVTVYADCDNEHPTAASLNPLVDTNVSNLVAAELDDDGSICLYTSGSTHLAVDVNGYQPSTSSYLPNAPERVLETRANAEGGQVGYAGPTPAADDVITVKVTETPGAGLAADTAAVVLNVTSIRAAGNGFVTAYPCDEEQPVTANLNLEASTVRGNLLVSKVSAAGTVCLYTSSGTELTADLQGSYPAGTSYVPIVPERLLETRQGVPGGRIGHTGDKPIDGEIIELKVIGVGTNPAPEGSGTVMLNIAAIQAESNGYITVFECGTTMPLAANGVYAPGANTSTLVAAPVNEDGRTCVFTSGSAHITADISGYFPGTQLVG
;
A
#
# COMPACT_ATOMS: atom_id res chain seq x y z
N MET A 1 39.92 24.10 -52.37
CA MET A 1 39.38 23.69 -53.68
C MET A 1 38.33 22.66 -53.35
N GLY A 2 37.04 22.93 -53.52
CA GLY A 2 36.39 22.82 -54.84
C GLY A 2 35.57 21.51 -54.81
N TYR A 3 34.43 21.47 -54.10
CA TYR A 3 33.07 21.76 -54.60
C TYR A 3 32.57 20.77 -55.66
N GLU A 4 31.28 20.43 -55.53
CA GLU A 4 30.35 19.82 -56.51
C GLU A 4 29.98 18.32 -56.37
N GLN A 5 28.69 17.92 -56.49
CA GLN A 5 27.39 18.59 -56.24
C GLN A 5 26.21 17.64 -56.56
N LEU A 6 25.06 17.83 -55.87
CA LEU A 6 23.66 17.61 -56.36
C LEU A 6 23.24 16.18 -56.77
N CYS A 7 21.95 15.80 -56.87
CA CYS A 7 20.65 16.43 -56.53
C CYS A 7 19.64 15.30 -56.23
N GLY A 8 18.72 15.45 -55.27
CA GLY A 8 17.37 15.97 -55.55
C GLY A 8 16.31 14.84 -55.42
N SER A 9 15.00 15.07 -55.27
CA SER A 9 14.24 16.32 -55.45
C SER A 9 12.85 16.28 -54.78
N ALA A 10 12.29 17.45 -54.44
CA ALA A 10 10.86 17.83 -54.59
C ALA A 10 9.75 17.16 -53.72
N LEU A 11 8.61 17.80 -53.37
CA LEU A 11 8.22 19.23 -53.35
C LEU A 11 6.88 19.45 -52.57
N ALA A 12 6.98 20.25 -51.49
CA ALA A 12 6.09 21.26 -50.89
C ALA A 12 4.65 21.61 -51.39
N LEU A 13 3.84 22.17 -50.46
CA LEU A 13 2.98 23.39 -50.60
C LEU A 13 2.42 23.84 -49.21
N ARG A 14 2.96 24.89 -48.55
CA ARG A 14 2.49 26.32 -48.45
C ARG A 14 1.23 26.56 -47.60
N PHE A 15 1.00 27.71 -46.93
CA PHE A 15 1.62 29.06 -46.85
C PHE A 15 1.88 29.44 -45.35
N THR A 16 2.29 30.63 -44.85
CA THR A 16 2.42 32.02 -45.38
C THR A 16 3.53 32.84 -44.66
N SER A 17 3.66 34.12 -45.03
CA SER A 17 4.48 35.25 -44.55
C SER A 17 4.37 35.67 -43.06
N GLY A 18 5.37 36.33 -42.45
CA GLY A 18 6.71 36.68 -42.98
C GLY A 18 7.53 37.70 -42.16
N TRP A 19 8.85 37.74 -42.44
CA TRP A 19 9.82 38.87 -42.56
C TRP A 19 9.60 40.16 -41.72
N CYS A 20 10.63 40.83 -41.15
CA CYS A 20 12.05 40.92 -41.54
C CYS A 20 13.00 41.39 -40.40
N THR A 21 14.31 41.25 -40.61
CA THR A 21 15.45 41.45 -39.68
C THR A 21 16.20 42.82 -39.91
N PRO A 22 17.48 43.05 -39.53
CA PRO A 22 18.02 43.41 -38.20
C PRO A 22 18.97 44.66 -38.26
N ILE A 23 20.13 44.64 -37.54
CA ILE A 23 21.32 45.56 -37.58
C ILE A 23 21.29 46.65 -36.47
N GLY A 24 22.37 46.97 -35.73
CA GLY A 24 23.77 46.55 -35.87
C GLY A 24 24.65 46.82 -34.63
N ASN A 25 25.98 46.83 -34.82
CA ASN A 25 27.00 46.53 -33.81
C ASN A 25 28.09 47.65 -33.69
N ILE A 26 28.87 47.66 -32.60
CA ILE A 26 30.18 48.35 -32.35
C ILE A 26 30.17 49.84 -31.88
N ASN A 27 30.46 50.05 -30.57
CA ASN A 27 31.47 50.93 -29.88
C ASN A 27 31.92 52.34 -30.43
N PRO A 28 32.60 53.23 -29.64
CA PRO A 28 32.73 53.38 -28.17
C PRO A 28 32.72 54.89 -27.68
N HIS A 29 33.24 55.16 -26.46
CA HIS A 29 33.71 56.42 -25.83
C HIS A 29 32.84 57.21 -24.80
N GLU A 30 33.40 57.26 -23.58
CA GLU A 30 33.63 58.41 -22.67
C GLU A 30 32.61 59.58 -22.58
N GLY A 31 32.18 59.87 -21.35
CA GLY A 31 31.39 61.06 -21.03
C GLY A 31 31.10 61.22 -19.53
N ASP A 32 32.12 61.55 -18.74
CA ASP A 32 31.96 62.00 -17.35
C ASP A 32 31.08 63.27 -17.27
N LEU A 33 30.21 63.39 -16.25
CA LEU A 33 29.94 64.65 -15.54
C LEU A 33 28.93 64.48 -14.39
N THR A 34 29.42 64.77 -13.18
CA THR A 34 28.60 65.07 -11.99
C THR A 34 27.69 66.29 -12.15
N MET A 35 26.57 66.35 -11.42
CA MET A 35 26.25 67.45 -10.48
C MET A 35 24.86 67.32 -9.79
N THR A 36 24.90 67.51 -8.48
CA THR A 36 23.81 68.00 -7.59
C THR A 36 23.03 69.19 -8.19
N GLY A 37 21.75 69.48 -7.89
CA GLY A 37 20.84 69.01 -6.85
C GLY A 37 20.09 70.21 -6.22
N THR A 38 18.78 70.13 -5.94
CA THR A 38 18.00 71.23 -5.35
C THR A 38 16.90 70.77 -4.36
N SER A 39 16.93 71.34 -3.15
CA SER A 39 15.86 71.32 -2.12
C SER A 39 14.91 72.54 -2.34
N PRO A 40 13.83 72.85 -1.54
CA PRO A 40 13.57 72.47 -0.13
C PRO A 40 12.09 72.40 0.43
N LYS A 41 11.96 71.91 1.69
CA LYS A 41 10.93 72.24 2.75
C LYS A 41 9.44 71.87 2.53
N ALA A 42 8.59 71.58 3.54
CA ALA A 42 8.74 71.17 4.96
C ALA A 42 7.35 70.92 5.64
N ARG A 43 7.19 69.91 6.53
CA ARG A 43 6.49 69.97 7.86
C ARG A 43 6.27 68.61 8.57
N ARG A 44 6.93 68.42 9.72
CA ARG A 44 6.57 67.67 10.98
C ARG A 44 5.22 66.91 11.03
N TRP A 45 5.13 65.67 11.55
CA TRP A 45 5.22 65.32 13.00
C TRP A 45 5.18 63.79 13.32
N LYS A 46 5.85 63.36 14.43
CA LYS A 46 5.70 62.08 15.23
C LYS A 46 6.11 60.75 14.55
N GLN A 47 6.59 59.67 15.21
CA GLN A 47 7.12 59.32 16.56
C GLN A 47 8.08 58.10 16.36
N THR A 48 9.36 58.13 16.77
CA THR A 48 9.95 57.50 17.99
C THR A 48 10.30 55.99 17.93
N VAL A 49 11.61 55.71 17.82
CA VAL A 49 12.41 54.53 18.31
C VAL A 49 12.13 53.11 17.74
N ALA A 50 13.11 52.61 16.97
CA ALA A 50 13.89 51.40 17.28
C ALA A 50 15.21 51.40 16.47
N VAL A 51 16.37 51.33 17.12
CA VAL A 51 17.69 51.14 16.48
C VAL A 51 18.44 50.10 17.32
N GLY A 52 18.76 48.95 16.75
CA GLY A 52 19.49 47.90 17.49
C GLY A 52 19.44 46.48 16.94
N ALA A 53 19.48 46.26 15.61
CA ALA A 53 19.55 44.91 15.02
C ALA A 53 20.19 44.87 13.60
N GLY A 54 21.06 45.85 13.26
CA GLY A 54 21.48 46.08 11.86
C GLY A 54 22.96 45.82 11.52
N PHE A 55 23.77 45.31 12.46
CA PHE A 55 25.24 45.26 12.29
C PHE A 55 25.91 43.91 12.60
N ALA A 56 25.13 42.84 12.87
CA ALA A 56 25.67 41.48 13.01
C ALA A 56 25.62 40.69 11.68
N ALA A 57 24.57 40.86 10.87
CA ALA A 57 24.29 40.07 9.66
C ALA A 57 25.18 40.36 8.44
N LEU A 58 26.23 41.19 8.57
CA LEU A 58 27.15 41.56 7.48
C LEU A 58 28.58 41.02 7.68
N ALA A 59 28.84 40.32 8.78
CA ALA A 59 30.13 39.68 9.05
C ALA A 59 30.20 38.21 8.59
N SER A 60 29.08 37.47 8.67
CA SER A 60 28.99 36.06 8.31
C SER A 60 28.99 35.81 6.79
N VAL A 61 28.41 36.71 5.99
CA VAL A 61 28.33 36.57 4.51
C VAL A 61 29.70 36.60 3.82
N VAL A 62 30.75 37.12 4.47
CA VAL A 62 32.10 37.24 3.89
C VAL A 62 33.00 36.03 4.23
N ALA A 63 32.62 35.20 5.20
CA ALA A 63 33.42 34.03 5.60
C ALA A 63 33.22 32.80 4.69
N VAL A 64 32.08 32.70 3.99
CA VAL A 64 31.70 31.53 3.17
C VAL A 64 32.31 31.57 1.75
N GLN A 65 32.88 32.70 1.30
CA GLN A 65 33.42 32.87 -0.06
C GLN A 65 34.93 32.54 -0.20
N ALA A 66 35.48 31.68 0.66
CA ALA A 66 36.91 31.34 0.68
C ALA A 66 37.24 29.84 0.79
N GLY A 67 36.26 28.95 0.56
CA GLY A 67 36.50 27.54 0.25
C GLY A 67 36.79 27.33 -1.24
N PRO A 68 37.47 26.24 -1.66
CA PRO A 68 37.73 25.96 -3.07
C PRO A 68 36.43 25.75 -3.85
N THR A 69 36.41 26.18 -5.12
CA THR A 69 35.29 25.94 -6.03
C THR A 69 35.24 24.47 -6.46
N GLY A 70 34.60 23.64 -5.64
CA GLY A 70 34.11 22.31 -6.02
C GLY A 70 32.64 22.37 -6.42
N LEU A 71 32.23 21.52 -7.35
CA LEU A 71 30.81 21.28 -7.63
C LEU A 71 30.16 20.69 -6.39
N SER A 72 29.16 21.35 -5.83
CA SER A 72 28.19 20.70 -4.95
C SER A 72 27.35 19.73 -5.78
N ALA A 73 26.97 18.60 -5.19
CA ALA A 73 26.01 17.64 -5.71
C ALA A 73 25.26 17.05 -4.50
N SER A 74 24.15 16.33 -4.71
CA SER A 74 23.18 16.08 -3.64
C SER A 74 22.42 14.74 -3.75
N SER A 75 21.25 14.57 -3.12
CA SER A 75 20.36 13.40 -3.30
C SER A 75 18.90 13.76 -3.06
N HIS A 76 18.01 13.01 -3.73
CA HIS A 76 16.57 13.24 -3.88
C HIS A 76 16.21 14.57 -4.57
N ARG A 77 15.03 14.61 -5.20
CA ARG A 77 14.63 15.68 -6.16
C ARG A 77 14.45 17.06 -5.52
N GLU A 78 14.39 17.16 -4.19
CA GLU A 78 14.33 18.42 -3.43
C GLU A 78 15.67 19.17 -3.48
N ALA A 79 16.74 18.47 -3.85
CA ALA A 79 18.06 19.05 -3.97
C ALA A 79 18.33 19.60 -5.39
N PRO A 80 18.75 20.87 -5.55
CA PRO A 80 18.82 21.55 -6.86
C PRO A 80 19.77 20.93 -7.89
N LEU A 81 20.72 20.09 -7.48
CA LEU A 81 21.81 19.60 -8.32
C LEU A 81 21.56 18.20 -8.88
N ILE A 82 20.90 17.32 -8.13
CA ILE A 82 20.48 15.99 -8.63
C ILE A 82 19.24 16.04 -9.49
N ALA A 83 18.35 17.01 -9.26
CA ALA A 83 17.29 17.34 -10.23
C ALA A 83 17.84 17.66 -11.66
N GLY A 84 19.16 17.87 -11.80
CA GLY A 84 19.87 18.00 -13.08
C GLY A 84 20.56 16.73 -13.62
N ASP A 85 20.71 15.66 -12.81
CA ASP A 85 21.26 14.34 -13.20
C ASP A 85 20.48 13.19 -12.54
N PRO A 86 19.25 12.88 -12.99
CA PRO A 86 18.38 11.89 -12.34
C PRO A 86 18.97 10.47 -12.23
N ARG A 87 19.95 10.11 -13.07
CA ARG A 87 20.63 8.80 -12.99
C ARG A 87 21.61 8.69 -11.82
N ALA A 88 21.89 9.78 -11.11
CA ALA A 88 22.63 9.77 -9.86
C ALA A 88 21.72 9.99 -8.64
N ASP A 89 20.41 10.13 -8.86
CA ASP A 89 19.41 10.27 -7.82
C ASP A 89 19.17 8.92 -7.15
N ASN A 90 19.69 8.76 -5.94
CA ASN A 90 19.44 7.63 -5.05
C ASN A 90 18.19 7.98 -4.23
N THR A 91 17.19 7.11 -4.25
CA THR A 91 15.92 7.35 -3.57
C THR A 91 15.93 6.72 -2.18
N ASP A 92 16.42 5.49 -2.08
CA ASP A 92 16.20 4.64 -0.90
C ASP A 92 17.26 3.57 -0.69
N VAL A 93 17.30 3.09 0.55
CA VAL A 93 17.92 1.83 0.94
C VAL A 93 17.00 1.05 1.90
N TYR A 94 16.92 -0.26 1.66
CA TYR A 94 16.18 -1.25 2.43
C TYR A 94 17.19 -2.31 2.87
N ALA A 95 17.08 -2.81 4.11
CA ALA A 95 17.97 -3.85 4.62
C ALA A 95 17.22 -4.71 5.64
N PHE A 96 17.13 -6.01 5.41
CA PHE A 96 16.38 -6.93 6.28
C PHE A 96 16.96 -8.34 6.24
N VAL A 97 16.74 -9.10 7.32
CA VAL A 97 16.96 -10.56 7.32
C VAL A 97 15.97 -11.19 6.34
N SER A 98 16.48 -11.93 5.35
CA SER A 98 15.68 -12.48 4.24
C SER A 98 14.61 -13.46 4.74
N PRO A 99 13.33 -13.33 4.34
CA PRO A 99 12.26 -14.23 4.78
C PRO A 99 12.39 -15.68 4.30
N ASP A 100 12.86 -15.88 3.07
CA ASP A 100 13.03 -17.18 2.40
C ASP A 100 14.32 -17.92 2.78
N ASP A 101 15.41 -17.19 3.08
CA ASP A 101 16.64 -17.73 3.69
C ASP A 101 17.10 -16.91 4.91
N PRO A 102 16.60 -17.21 6.13
CA PRO A 102 16.92 -16.48 7.35
C PRO A 102 18.39 -16.55 7.83
N ASP A 103 19.28 -17.30 7.18
CA ASP A 103 20.73 -17.25 7.41
C ASP A 103 21.41 -16.12 6.58
N THR A 104 20.65 -15.40 5.76
CA THR A 104 21.09 -14.29 4.91
C THR A 104 20.45 -12.94 5.29
N VAL A 105 20.98 -11.88 4.69
CA VAL A 105 20.44 -10.51 4.69
C VAL A 105 20.28 -10.09 3.24
N THR A 106 19.17 -9.43 2.93
CA THR A 106 18.99 -8.73 1.66
C THR A 106 19.10 -7.23 1.90
N VAL A 107 19.91 -6.57 1.06
CA VAL A 107 19.96 -5.11 0.95
C VAL A 107 19.47 -4.73 -0.44
N ILE A 108 18.56 -3.76 -0.52
CA ILE A 108 18.01 -3.21 -1.77
C ILE A 108 18.27 -1.71 -1.76
N ALA A 109 18.65 -1.14 -2.90
CA ALA A 109 18.78 0.30 -3.06
C ALA A 109 18.25 0.73 -4.43
N ASN A 110 17.64 1.93 -4.46
CA ASN A 110 16.83 2.40 -5.57
C ASN A 110 17.38 3.73 -6.13
N TRP A 111 17.25 3.90 -7.44
CA TRP A 111 17.72 5.06 -8.17
C TRP A 111 16.75 5.48 -9.28
N LEU A 112 16.81 6.76 -9.66
CA LEU A 112 16.05 7.36 -10.76
C LEU A 112 14.52 7.20 -10.57
N PRO A 113 13.89 8.02 -9.72
CA PRO A 113 12.46 7.92 -9.44
C PRO A 113 11.58 8.42 -10.59
N PHE A 114 10.27 8.13 -10.50
CA PHE A 114 9.22 8.58 -11.43
C PHE A 114 9.37 8.07 -12.86
N GLU A 115 9.72 6.79 -13.05
CA GLU A 115 9.86 6.18 -14.36
C GLU A 115 8.49 5.81 -14.97
N GLU A 116 7.85 6.74 -15.70
CA GLU A 116 6.64 6.46 -16.49
C GLU A 116 6.91 5.35 -17.55
N PRO A 117 6.23 4.19 -17.49
CA PRO A 117 6.44 3.04 -18.37
C PRO A 117 6.52 3.34 -19.88
N ASN A 118 5.85 4.39 -20.35
CA ASN A 118 5.78 4.81 -21.76
C ASN A 118 6.88 5.80 -22.18
N GLY A 119 7.94 5.99 -21.38
CA GLY A 119 9.01 6.99 -21.56
C GLY A 119 9.89 6.91 -22.82
N GLY A 120 9.63 6.01 -23.77
CA GLY A 120 10.48 5.77 -24.95
C GLY A 120 10.69 6.99 -25.89
N PRO A 121 11.69 6.94 -26.81
CA PRO A 121 12.39 5.75 -27.28
C PRO A 121 13.69 5.40 -26.54
N ASN A 122 14.17 6.30 -25.68
CA ASN A 122 15.21 5.97 -24.70
C ASN A 122 14.46 5.76 -23.38
N PHE A 123 14.49 4.54 -22.86
CA PHE A 123 13.90 4.20 -21.56
C PHE A 123 14.82 4.67 -20.43
N TYR A 124 14.94 3.91 -19.34
CA TYR A 124 15.58 4.34 -18.10
C TYR A 124 16.91 3.60 -17.85
N PRO A 125 18.01 3.99 -18.52
CA PRO A 125 19.29 3.31 -18.37
C PRO A 125 20.10 3.82 -17.18
N TRP A 126 20.76 2.89 -16.50
CA TRP A 126 21.84 3.16 -15.56
C TRP A 126 22.93 4.03 -16.21
N ALA A 127 23.55 4.95 -15.45
CA ALA A 127 24.59 5.80 -16.02
C ALA A 127 25.90 5.04 -16.22
N THR A 128 26.30 4.94 -17.49
CA THR A 128 27.49 4.21 -17.92
C THR A 128 28.71 5.10 -18.10
N GLY A 129 29.88 4.47 -18.20
CA GLY A 129 31.12 5.15 -18.56
C GLY A 129 32.35 4.25 -18.47
N THR A 130 33.55 4.84 -18.41
CA THR A 130 34.78 4.09 -18.14
C THR A 130 35.01 3.97 -16.61
N PRO A 131 35.87 3.05 -16.13
CA PRO A 131 36.25 3.00 -14.71
C PRO A 131 36.84 4.29 -14.14
N THR A 132 37.18 5.26 -15.01
CA THR A 132 37.70 6.61 -14.71
C THR A 132 36.71 7.75 -15.01
N GLU A 133 35.61 7.50 -15.71
CA GLU A 133 34.63 8.52 -16.15
C GLU A 133 33.22 7.91 -16.10
N GLY A 134 32.36 8.19 -15.12
CA GLY A 134 31.06 7.50 -15.03
C GLY A 134 30.25 7.77 -13.75
N ALA A 135 29.33 6.87 -13.44
CA ALA A 135 28.81 6.66 -12.07
C ALA A 135 29.34 5.34 -11.52
N ARG A 136 29.48 5.29 -10.21
CA ARG A 136 29.56 4.07 -9.39
C ARG A 136 28.35 4.07 -8.48
N TYR A 137 27.64 2.94 -8.44
CA TYR A 137 26.47 2.74 -7.59
C TYR A 137 26.90 1.82 -6.46
N ASN A 138 26.74 2.24 -5.21
CA ASN A 138 27.35 1.57 -4.07
C ASN A 138 26.34 1.18 -3.00
N ILE A 139 26.57 0.03 -2.37
CA ILE A 139 26.05 -0.32 -1.04
C ILE A 139 27.25 -0.45 -0.11
N LYS A 140 27.26 0.31 0.99
CA LYS A 140 28.38 0.48 1.91
C LYS A 140 27.98 -0.02 3.30
N ILE A 141 28.88 -0.75 3.95
CA ILE A 141 28.66 -1.42 5.24
C ILE A 141 29.73 -0.99 6.25
N ASP A 142 29.30 -0.53 7.41
CA ASP A 142 30.09 -0.35 8.64
C ASP A 142 29.72 -1.52 9.58
N ASN A 143 30.72 -2.25 10.08
CA ASN A 143 30.52 -3.31 11.08
C ASN A 143 31.35 -3.12 12.36
N ASP A 144 32.18 -2.08 12.44
CA ASP A 144 33.08 -1.79 13.56
C ASP A 144 32.71 -0.55 14.41
N GLY A 145 31.81 0.31 13.89
CA GLY A 145 31.28 1.49 14.55
C GLY A 145 32.06 2.78 14.35
N ASP A 146 33.13 2.82 13.53
CA ASP A 146 33.91 4.03 13.29
C ASP A 146 33.26 5.01 12.28
N ALA A 147 32.23 4.56 11.57
CA ALA A 147 31.45 5.19 10.49
C ALA A 147 32.10 5.22 9.08
N PHE A 148 33.25 4.58 8.88
CA PHE A 148 33.82 4.28 7.56
C PHE A 148 33.27 2.94 7.03
N PRO A 149 33.32 2.70 5.71
CA PRO A 149 32.83 1.44 5.14
C PRO A 149 33.92 0.35 5.16
N ASP A 150 33.76 -0.66 6.01
CA ASP A 150 34.55 -1.90 5.98
C ASP A 150 34.39 -2.66 4.65
N LEU A 151 33.16 -2.64 4.11
CA LEU A 151 32.78 -3.28 2.85
C LEU A 151 32.08 -2.25 1.96
N THR A 152 32.52 -2.12 0.70
CA THR A 152 31.78 -1.43 -0.35
C THR A 152 31.49 -2.40 -1.49
N TYR A 153 30.22 -2.66 -1.75
CA TYR A 153 29.76 -3.34 -2.96
C TYR A 153 29.48 -2.29 -4.04
N GLU A 154 30.26 -2.30 -5.11
CA GLU A 154 30.23 -1.32 -6.19
C GLU A 154 29.74 -1.96 -7.50
N TRP A 155 28.72 -1.35 -8.11
CA TRP A 155 28.22 -1.68 -9.45
C TRP A 155 28.65 -0.62 -10.46
N THR A 156 29.20 -1.06 -11.59
CA THR A 156 29.53 -0.19 -12.75
C THR A 156 28.95 -0.77 -14.04
N PHE A 157 28.46 0.08 -14.93
CA PHE A 157 27.59 -0.32 -16.06
C PHE A 157 28.16 0.01 -17.44
N GLU A 158 28.02 -0.91 -18.40
CA GLU A 158 28.20 -0.68 -19.84
C GLU A 158 26.85 -0.74 -20.59
N THR A 159 26.69 0.04 -21.68
CA THR A 159 25.52 -0.03 -22.56
C THR A 159 25.93 -0.67 -23.89
N ILE A 160 25.30 -1.80 -24.21
CA ILE A 160 25.57 -2.54 -25.45
C ILE A 160 24.47 -2.25 -26.46
N ILE A 161 24.86 -1.79 -27.66
CA ILE A 161 23.95 -1.47 -28.77
C ILE A 161 24.28 -2.39 -29.96
N LYS A 162 23.35 -3.28 -30.33
CA LYS A 162 23.55 -4.29 -31.39
C LYS A 162 23.51 -3.68 -32.80
N ASP A 163 22.54 -2.82 -33.11
CA ASP A 163 22.43 -2.05 -34.35
C ASP A 163 22.13 -0.57 -34.06
N ALA A 164 23.20 0.24 -34.03
CA ALA A 164 23.13 1.71 -33.95
C ALA A 164 22.50 2.38 -35.19
N GLY A 165 22.07 1.60 -36.20
CA GLY A 165 21.22 2.04 -37.30
C GLY A 165 19.72 2.05 -36.97
N GLN A 166 19.29 1.38 -35.89
CA GLN A 166 17.91 1.47 -35.37
C GLN A 166 17.79 2.56 -34.30
N PHE A 167 16.57 3.09 -34.14
CA PHE A 167 16.19 3.95 -33.02
C PHE A 167 15.32 3.23 -31.98
N LEU A 168 15.00 1.96 -32.22
CA LEU A 168 14.17 1.13 -31.34
C LEU A 168 15.05 0.41 -30.32
N TYR A 169 14.52 0.22 -29.11
CA TYR A 169 15.13 -0.55 -28.03
C TYR A 169 15.20 -2.06 -28.36
N ASN A 170 14.27 -2.53 -29.20
CA ASN A 170 14.12 -3.92 -29.65
C ASN A 170 13.57 -3.96 -31.10
N THR A 171 13.86 -5.02 -31.86
CA THR A 171 13.37 -5.22 -33.24
C THR A 171 12.15 -6.14 -33.36
N GLY A 172 11.78 -6.80 -32.27
CA GLY A 172 10.60 -7.64 -32.08
C GLY A 172 10.30 -7.84 -30.59
N PRO A 173 9.21 -8.54 -30.23
CA PRO A 173 8.94 -8.92 -28.83
C PRO A 173 10.04 -9.82 -28.29
N PHE A 174 10.35 -9.71 -27.00
CA PHE A 174 11.36 -10.51 -26.31
C PHE A 174 10.87 -10.96 -24.92
N ASP A 175 11.33 -12.13 -24.49
CA ASP A 175 11.01 -12.79 -23.21
C ASP A 175 12.27 -13.30 -22.47
N SER A 176 13.46 -12.93 -22.94
CA SER A 176 14.76 -13.26 -22.32
C SER A 176 15.71 -12.06 -22.34
N VAL A 177 16.54 -11.92 -21.30
CA VAL A 177 17.59 -10.87 -21.23
C VAL A 177 18.68 -11.05 -22.30
N THR A 178 18.75 -12.25 -22.91
CA THR A 178 19.71 -12.59 -23.97
C THR A 178 19.09 -12.58 -25.38
N ASP A 179 17.82 -12.19 -25.53
CA ASP A 179 17.07 -12.33 -26.78
C ASP A 179 17.76 -11.62 -27.98
N PRO A 180 17.85 -12.23 -29.17
CA PRO A 180 18.46 -11.62 -30.35
C PRO A 180 17.77 -10.31 -30.82
N GLU A 181 16.47 -10.14 -30.59
CA GLU A 181 15.67 -8.97 -30.97
C GLU A 181 15.90 -7.76 -30.03
N LEU A 182 16.42 -7.96 -28.82
CA LEU A 182 16.77 -6.86 -27.91
C LEU A 182 17.96 -6.05 -28.48
N ASN A 183 17.76 -4.80 -28.88
CA ASN A 183 18.77 -4.00 -29.58
C ASN A 183 19.68 -3.22 -28.62
N VAL A 184 19.14 -2.76 -27.50
CA VAL A 184 19.88 -2.04 -26.44
C VAL A 184 19.68 -2.78 -25.13
N TYR A 185 20.77 -3.05 -24.41
CA TYR A 185 20.78 -3.67 -23.09
C TYR A 185 22.01 -3.20 -22.31
N GLN A 186 22.07 -3.49 -21.01
CA GLN A 186 23.19 -3.12 -20.16
C GLN A 186 23.79 -4.33 -19.47
N THR A 187 25.11 -4.34 -19.37
CA THR A 187 25.86 -5.24 -18.47
C THR A 187 26.40 -4.45 -17.29
N TYR A 188 26.71 -5.15 -16.21
CA TYR A 188 27.34 -4.62 -15.01
C TYR A 188 28.42 -5.55 -14.47
N ASP A 189 29.45 -4.94 -13.91
CA ASP A 189 30.39 -5.59 -13.01
C ASP A 189 29.98 -5.31 -11.57
N LEU A 190 30.09 -6.31 -10.69
CA LEU A 190 29.95 -6.15 -9.23
C LEU A 190 31.30 -6.44 -8.58
N THR A 191 31.87 -5.44 -7.92
CA THR A 191 33.12 -5.55 -7.16
C THR A 191 32.84 -5.34 -5.68
N VAL A 192 33.45 -6.14 -4.81
CA VAL A 192 33.56 -5.82 -3.38
C VAL A 192 34.93 -5.22 -3.09
N ILE A 193 34.93 -4.10 -2.38
CA ILE A 193 36.10 -3.39 -1.88
C ILE A 193 36.11 -3.56 -0.36
N THR A 194 37.27 -3.86 0.21
CA THR A 194 37.45 -4.08 1.66
C THR A 194 38.69 -3.34 2.17
N ASP A 195 38.63 -2.68 3.34
CA ASP A 195 39.82 -2.21 4.06
C ASP A 195 40.24 -3.28 5.09
N PRO A 196 41.29 -4.08 4.82
CA PRO A 196 41.75 -5.12 5.74
C PRO A 196 42.76 -4.60 6.79
N PHE A 197 43.09 -3.30 6.77
CA PHE A 197 44.15 -2.70 7.57
C PHE A 197 43.66 -1.74 8.64
N ASP A 198 42.37 -1.38 8.65
CA ASP A 198 41.78 -0.44 9.61
C ASP A 198 42.60 0.88 9.53
N THR A 199 42.55 1.47 8.34
CA THR A 199 43.31 2.67 7.96
C THR A 199 42.37 3.73 7.39
N PRO A 200 41.48 4.30 8.22
CA PRO A 200 40.28 4.95 7.72
C PRO A 200 40.55 6.11 6.76
N GLY A 201 40.14 5.92 5.50
CA GLY A 201 40.25 6.92 4.43
C GLY A 201 41.56 6.93 3.64
N ASP A 202 42.40 5.89 3.69
CA ASP A 202 43.52 5.71 2.75
C ASP A 202 43.22 4.59 1.71
N PRO A 203 42.62 4.92 0.55
CA PRO A 203 42.23 3.92 -0.46
C PRO A 203 43.42 3.26 -1.19
N SER A 204 44.66 3.48 -0.72
CA SER A 204 45.83 2.75 -1.24
C SER A 204 46.05 1.39 -0.57
N ASP A 205 45.35 1.12 0.54
CA ASP A 205 45.41 -0.13 1.30
C ASP A 205 44.16 -1.04 1.05
N ASP A 206 43.16 -0.55 0.32
CA ASP A 206 41.95 -1.27 -0.12
C ASP A 206 42.25 -2.55 -0.95
N LEU A 207 41.44 -3.59 -0.75
CA LEU A 207 41.42 -4.81 -1.56
C LEU A 207 40.12 -4.93 -2.37
N GLU A 208 40.24 -4.82 -3.69
CA GLU A 208 39.16 -5.05 -4.65
C GLU A 208 39.06 -6.54 -5.07
N GLN A 209 37.85 -7.10 -5.07
CA GLN A 209 37.53 -8.42 -5.64
C GLN A 209 36.28 -8.34 -6.53
N LEU A 210 36.46 -8.68 -7.81
CA LEU A 210 35.35 -8.86 -8.76
C LEU A 210 34.50 -10.10 -8.37
N LEU A 211 33.20 -9.90 -8.17
CA LEU A 211 32.21 -10.93 -7.83
C LEU A 211 31.36 -11.34 -9.04
N LEU A 212 31.00 -10.38 -9.90
CA LEU A 212 30.32 -10.56 -11.18
C LEU A 212 31.06 -9.78 -12.27
N ASP A 213 31.15 -10.38 -13.45
CA ASP A 213 31.89 -9.94 -14.65
C ASP A 213 30.89 -9.98 -15.82
N ASP A 214 30.58 -8.83 -16.43
CA ASP A 214 29.63 -8.70 -17.54
C ASP A 214 28.22 -9.31 -17.27
N ALA A 215 27.71 -9.21 -16.03
CA ALA A 215 26.36 -9.67 -15.68
C ALA A 215 25.28 -8.79 -16.36
N ILE A 216 24.16 -9.37 -16.79
CA ILE A 216 23.13 -8.61 -17.53
C ILE A 216 22.11 -8.02 -16.55
N ALA A 217 21.86 -6.71 -16.64
CA ALA A 217 20.74 -6.07 -15.95
C ALA A 217 19.42 -6.35 -16.68
N ALA A 218 18.32 -6.54 -15.94
CA ALA A 218 17.00 -6.72 -16.53
C ALA A 218 16.66 -5.51 -17.43
N PRO A 219 16.28 -5.72 -18.71
CA PRO A 219 16.02 -4.62 -19.64
C PRO A 219 14.84 -3.76 -19.17
N SER A 220 14.93 -2.43 -19.30
CA SER A 220 13.80 -1.53 -19.00
C SER A 220 12.55 -1.95 -19.78
N ILE A 221 11.38 -1.79 -19.16
CA ILE A 221 10.11 -2.18 -19.75
C ILE A 221 9.84 -1.37 -21.02
N ALA A 222 9.57 -2.08 -22.12
CA ALA A 222 9.44 -1.48 -23.45
C ALA A 222 7.98 -1.47 -23.95
N GLY A 223 7.04 -1.51 -23.01
CA GLY A 223 5.60 -1.65 -23.20
C GLY A 223 5.17 -3.08 -23.57
N ALA A 224 3.92 -3.44 -23.26
CA ALA A 224 3.38 -4.81 -23.35
C ALA A 224 3.44 -5.50 -24.75
N THR A 225 3.74 -4.76 -25.83
CA THR A 225 4.00 -5.38 -27.15
C THR A 225 5.45 -5.85 -27.31
N SER A 226 6.39 -5.21 -26.60
CA SER A 226 7.81 -5.55 -26.62
C SER A 226 8.15 -6.58 -25.55
N THR A 227 7.64 -6.35 -24.34
CA THR A 227 7.79 -7.20 -23.14
C THR A 227 6.39 -7.65 -22.69
N PRO A 228 5.82 -8.70 -23.29
CA PRO A 228 4.47 -9.18 -22.97
C PRO A 228 4.41 -9.94 -21.64
N ASP A 229 5.56 -10.40 -21.14
CA ASP A 229 5.77 -11.01 -19.84
C ASP A 229 7.13 -10.52 -19.33
N TYR A 230 7.20 -10.04 -18.09
CA TYR A 230 8.41 -9.42 -17.52
C TYR A 230 9.07 -10.29 -16.44
N GLN A 231 8.34 -11.21 -15.80
CA GLN A 231 8.90 -12.08 -14.76
C GLN A 231 10.11 -12.89 -15.25
N PRO A 232 10.11 -13.49 -16.47
CA PRO A 232 11.29 -14.21 -16.97
C PRO A 232 12.53 -13.33 -17.11
N LEU A 233 12.38 -12.01 -17.32
CA LEU A 233 13.51 -11.08 -17.39
C LEU A 233 14.11 -10.80 -16.02
N VAL A 234 13.27 -10.78 -14.97
CA VAL A 234 13.72 -10.71 -13.58
C VAL A 234 14.46 -11.98 -13.20
N ASP A 235 13.84 -13.14 -13.43
CA ASP A 235 14.41 -14.47 -13.12
C ASP A 235 15.78 -14.70 -13.79
N GLU A 236 15.93 -14.30 -15.06
CA GLU A 236 17.19 -14.42 -15.80
C GLU A 236 18.26 -13.38 -15.42
N ALA A 237 17.88 -12.25 -14.82
CA ALA A 237 18.80 -11.20 -14.37
C ALA A 237 19.38 -11.46 -12.97
N VAL A 238 18.84 -12.42 -12.22
CA VAL A 238 19.38 -12.84 -10.92
C VAL A 238 20.70 -13.61 -11.09
N ALA A 239 21.80 -12.98 -10.66
CA ALA A 239 23.16 -13.49 -10.82
C ALA A 239 23.84 -13.81 -9.47
N SER A 240 24.48 -14.97 -9.35
CA SER A 240 25.19 -15.41 -8.12
C SER A 240 26.72 -15.51 -8.26
N GLY A 241 27.23 -15.86 -9.46
CA GLY A 241 28.65 -15.78 -9.83
C GLY A 241 29.67 -16.21 -8.77
N GLN A 242 30.43 -15.26 -8.21
CA GLN A 242 31.39 -15.47 -7.12
C GLN A 242 30.97 -14.80 -5.80
N ILE A 243 29.69 -14.43 -5.64
CA ILE A 243 29.15 -13.83 -4.42
C ILE A 243 29.29 -14.83 -3.24
N PRO A 244 29.72 -14.38 -2.04
CA PRO A 244 29.94 -15.26 -0.89
C PRO A 244 28.73 -16.14 -0.52
N GLY A 245 29.01 -17.37 -0.10
CA GLY A 245 28.01 -18.33 0.41
C GLY A 245 26.94 -18.81 -0.57
N GLY A 246 26.96 -18.35 -1.83
CA GLY A 246 25.89 -18.59 -2.80
C GLY A 246 24.88 -17.44 -2.90
N GLY A 247 25.19 -16.27 -2.33
CA GLY A 247 24.38 -15.05 -2.43
C GLY A 247 24.11 -14.60 -3.87
N GLN A 248 23.19 -13.65 -4.00
CA GLN A 248 22.54 -13.31 -5.28
C GLN A 248 22.47 -11.80 -5.45
N SER A 249 22.66 -11.32 -6.68
CA SER A 249 22.45 -9.93 -7.07
C SER A 249 21.41 -9.86 -8.18
N PHE A 250 20.48 -8.91 -8.06
CA PHE A 250 19.55 -8.52 -9.11
C PHE A 250 19.77 -7.04 -9.41
N VAL A 251 19.66 -6.67 -10.69
CA VAL A 251 19.71 -5.29 -11.14
C VAL A 251 18.69 -5.13 -12.26
N GLY A 252 17.79 -4.17 -12.16
CA GLY A 252 16.69 -4.02 -13.11
C GLY A 252 15.73 -2.91 -12.77
N GLN A 253 14.65 -2.82 -13.54
CA GLN A 253 13.53 -1.94 -13.24
C GLN A 253 12.51 -2.70 -12.36
N ALA A 254 11.96 -2.02 -11.38
CA ALA A 254 10.86 -2.47 -10.52
C ALA A 254 9.78 -1.40 -10.45
N ASP A 255 8.63 -1.75 -9.89
CA ASP A 255 7.73 -0.75 -9.31
C ASP A 255 8.39 -0.07 -8.08
N ASP A 256 7.97 1.14 -7.70
CA ASP A 256 8.61 1.99 -6.70
C ASP A 256 8.14 1.68 -5.25
N PRO A 257 8.90 0.91 -4.46
CA PRO A 257 8.43 0.30 -3.21
C PRO A 257 8.33 1.27 -2.03
N PHE A 258 8.51 2.59 -2.23
CA PHE A 258 8.41 3.52 -1.10
C PHE A 258 6.96 3.70 -0.63
N PHE A 259 6.01 3.75 -1.58
CA PHE A 259 4.60 4.12 -1.44
C PHE A 259 4.32 5.29 -0.48
N LEU A 260 3.97 6.46 -1.02
CA LEU A 260 3.55 7.60 -0.20
C LEU A 260 2.72 8.61 -0.97
N ASP A 261 1.95 9.37 -0.21
CA ASP A 261 1.37 10.59 -0.74
C ASP A 261 2.37 11.76 -0.64
N LEU A 262 3.02 12.15 -1.74
CA LEU A 262 3.99 13.25 -1.77
C LEU A 262 3.37 14.64 -1.52
N ARG A 263 2.04 14.73 -1.35
CA ARG A 263 1.36 15.98 -0.98
C ARG A 263 1.66 16.43 0.46
N VAL A 264 2.51 15.72 1.21
CA VAL A 264 3.16 16.21 2.45
C VAL A 264 3.80 17.60 2.24
N PHE A 265 4.36 17.81 1.05
CA PHE A 265 5.02 19.05 0.70
C PHE A 265 4.05 20.17 0.25
N ASP A 266 2.75 19.88 0.05
CA ASP A 266 1.68 20.90 -0.04
C ASP A 266 1.20 21.33 1.36
N LEU A 267 2.19 21.74 2.17
CA LEU A 267 2.13 22.10 3.58
C LEU A 267 1.25 21.16 4.42
N LEU A 268 1.66 19.89 4.47
CA LEU A 268 0.99 18.81 5.20
C LEU A 268 -0.49 18.71 4.80
N TYR A 269 -0.68 18.30 3.55
CA TYR A 269 -1.96 17.85 2.97
C TYR A 269 -3.15 18.75 3.30
N GLY A 270 -3.01 20.05 3.03
CA GLY A 270 -4.12 21.01 3.07
C GLY A 270 -4.55 21.49 4.47
N ALA A 271 -3.88 21.08 5.55
CA ALA A 271 -4.09 21.51 6.94
C ALA A 271 -5.37 21.01 7.66
N ASP A 272 -6.12 20.06 7.10
CA ASP A 272 -7.05 19.21 7.87
C ASP A 272 -6.96 17.70 7.53
N ALA A 273 -5.96 17.32 6.72
CA ALA A 273 -5.70 15.95 6.27
C ALA A 273 -6.90 15.28 5.54
N THR A 274 -7.86 16.04 5.01
CA THR A 274 -9.02 15.45 4.31
C THR A 274 -8.76 15.01 2.87
N GLU A 275 -7.60 15.36 2.30
CA GLU A 275 -7.24 15.05 0.90
C GLU A 275 -6.24 13.88 0.76
N VAL A 276 -5.79 13.28 1.85
CA VAL A 276 -4.79 12.18 1.92
C VAL A 276 -5.30 10.85 1.32
N GLY A 277 -4.43 9.84 1.19
CA GLY A 277 -4.77 8.49 0.73
C GLY A 277 -4.69 8.28 -0.78
N GLU A 278 -3.92 9.11 -1.49
CA GLU A 278 -3.48 8.79 -2.85
C GLU A 278 -1.97 8.57 -2.83
N ASP A 279 -1.52 7.33 -3.01
CA ASP A 279 -0.12 7.09 -3.36
C ASP A 279 0.21 7.83 -4.65
N THR A 280 1.22 8.68 -4.56
CA THR A 280 1.67 9.52 -5.67
C THR A 280 2.79 8.89 -6.49
N LEU A 281 3.34 7.77 -6.02
CA LEU A 281 4.30 6.93 -6.73
C LEU A 281 3.61 5.81 -7.53
N ALA A 282 2.42 5.37 -7.11
CA ALA A 282 1.60 4.40 -7.84
C ALA A 282 1.60 4.58 -9.38
N GLY A 283 1.93 3.50 -10.08
CA GLY A 283 2.08 3.48 -11.54
C GLY A 283 3.45 3.91 -12.09
N TYR A 284 4.34 4.45 -11.25
CA TYR A 284 5.72 4.77 -11.64
C TYR A 284 6.67 3.64 -11.27
N ASN A 285 7.71 3.47 -12.09
CA ASN A 285 8.78 2.53 -11.80
C ASN A 285 10.01 3.23 -11.20
N VAL A 286 10.97 2.42 -10.74
CA VAL A 286 12.29 2.84 -10.27
C VAL A 286 13.37 1.83 -10.71
N ASN A 287 14.62 2.28 -10.86
CA ASN A 287 15.76 1.40 -11.11
C ASN A 287 16.30 0.85 -9.78
N SER A 288 16.33 -0.48 -9.62
CA SER A 288 16.66 -1.15 -8.36
C SER A 288 17.91 -2.04 -8.46
N ILE A 289 18.70 -2.07 -7.39
CA ILE A 289 19.74 -3.07 -7.14
C ILE A 289 19.38 -3.82 -5.86
N ALA A 290 19.30 -5.15 -5.93
CA ALA A 290 19.15 -6.01 -4.76
C ALA A 290 20.36 -6.93 -4.61
N LEU A 291 20.83 -7.13 -3.39
CA LEU A 291 21.96 -7.99 -3.03
C LEU A 291 21.64 -8.81 -1.77
N GLN A 292 21.60 -10.13 -1.90
CA GLN A 292 21.43 -11.07 -0.81
C GLN A 292 22.79 -11.71 -0.45
N LEU A 293 23.15 -11.66 0.83
CA LEU A 293 24.45 -12.12 1.36
C LEU A 293 24.28 -12.93 2.66
N PRO A 294 25.13 -13.94 2.91
CA PRO A 294 25.20 -14.59 4.22
C PRO A 294 25.57 -13.59 5.32
N LYS A 295 24.97 -13.72 6.51
CA LYS A 295 25.25 -12.83 7.66
C LYS A 295 26.73 -12.75 8.03
N ASP A 296 27.43 -13.90 8.02
CA ASP A 296 28.87 -13.99 8.27
C ASP A 296 29.75 -13.32 7.19
N ALA A 297 29.20 -12.93 6.03
CA ALA A 297 29.92 -12.16 5.02
C ALA A 297 29.87 -10.64 5.27
N LEU A 298 28.94 -10.18 6.11
CA LEU A 298 28.72 -8.78 6.47
C LEU A 298 29.27 -8.44 7.86
N ALA A 299 29.25 -9.41 8.78
CA ALA A 299 29.66 -9.24 10.17
C ALA A 299 31.17 -9.02 10.36
N LEU A 300 31.52 -8.16 11.32
CA LEU A 300 32.90 -7.95 11.77
C LEU A 300 33.58 -9.27 12.14
N ASN A 301 34.82 -9.45 11.72
CA ASN A 301 35.61 -10.68 11.85
C ASN A 301 34.97 -11.95 11.26
N GLY A 302 33.90 -11.84 10.47
CA GLY A 302 33.17 -12.97 9.89
C GLY A 302 32.43 -13.83 10.91
N SER A 303 31.89 -13.22 11.97
CA SER A 303 31.07 -13.90 12.98
C SER A 303 29.81 -13.10 13.30
N ALA A 304 28.70 -13.39 12.61
CA ALA A 304 27.40 -12.77 12.91
C ALA A 304 26.80 -13.24 14.26
N THR A 305 27.42 -14.22 14.92
CA THR A 305 27.06 -14.64 16.28
C THR A 305 27.69 -13.74 17.36
N ASP A 306 28.91 -13.26 17.12
CA ASP A 306 29.64 -12.39 18.07
C ASP A 306 29.45 -10.90 17.73
N ASN A 307 29.31 -10.57 16.43
CA ASN A 307 29.13 -9.22 15.90
C ASN A 307 27.87 -9.16 14.99
N PRO A 308 26.65 -9.17 15.57
CA PRO A 308 25.41 -9.32 14.81
C PRO A 308 24.88 -8.05 14.14
N VAL A 309 25.43 -6.88 14.45
CA VAL A 309 24.93 -5.57 13.98
C VAL A 309 25.80 -5.01 12.87
N ILE A 310 25.17 -4.40 11.87
CA ILE A 310 25.81 -3.66 10.78
C ILE A 310 25.08 -2.32 10.52
N GLY A 311 25.84 -1.31 10.12
CA GLY A 311 25.36 -0.08 9.52
C GLY A 311 25.40 -0.17 7.99
N ILE A 312 24.43 0.43 7.31
CA ILE A 312 24.22 0.36 5.86
C ILE A 312 23.87 1.75 5.31
N TRP A 313 24.48 2.12 4.18
CA TRP A 313 24.01 3.23 3.36
C TRP A 313 24.33 2.98 1.88
N SER A 314 23.55 3.57 0.97
CA SER A 314 23.81 3.52 -0.47
C SER A 314 24.38 4.86 -0.95
N THR A 315 25.24 4.84 -1.99
CA THR A 315 25.75 6.08 -2.61
C THR A 315 25.78 6.03 -4.13
N THR A 316 25.70 7.20 -4.77
CA THR A 316 26.21 7.38 -6.13
C THR A 316 27.49 8.21 -6.07
N ASP A 317 28.56 7.72 -6.69
CA ASP A 317 29.83 8.45 -6.81
C ASP A 317 30.07 8.82 -8.29
N ARG A 318 30.50 10.06 -8.57
CA ARG A 318 30.76 10.59 -9.93
C ARG A 318 32.21 11.01 -10.11
N SER A 319 32.74 10.81 -11.32
CA SER A 319 34.08 11.27 -11.70
C SER A 319 34.17 12.81 -11.79
N LYS A 320 35.15 13.39 -11.10
CA LYS A 320 35.49 14.81 -11.09
C LYS A 320 36.89 15.02 -11.65
N LEU A 321 37.03 16.00 -12.53
CA LEU A 321 38.31 16.40 -13.10
C LEU A 321 39.08 17.28 -12.09
N VAL A 322 40.31 16.86 -11.74
CA VAL A 322 41.20 17.56 -10.81
C VAL A 322 42.52 17.91 -11.53
N GLU A 323 43.07 19.10 -11.26
CA GLU A 323 44.39 19.50 -11.74
C GLU A 323 45.48 18.78 -10.92
N ASP A 324 46.41 18.09 -11.60
CA ASP A 324 47.55 17.40 -10.99
C ASP A 324 48.50 18.40 -10.28
N GLU A 325 48.43 18.49 -8.95
CA GLU A 325 49.35 19.30 -8.14
C GLU A 325 50.78 18.69 -8.03
N GLY A 326 51.05 17.54 -8.64
CA GLY A 326 52.19 16.67 -8.32
C GLY A 326 52.97 16.09 -9.50
N THR A 327 53.92 16.87 -10.04
CA THR A 327 55.09 16.49 -10.88
C THR A 327 55.00 16.65 -12.41
N ALA A 328 53.88 17.09 -12.97
CA ALA A 328 53.79 17.45 -14.38
C ALA A 328 54.88 18.46 -14.82
N LEU A 329 55.56 18.18 -15.94
CA LEU A 329 56.49 19.14 -16.56
C LEU A 329 55.69 20.27 -17.22
N PRO A 330 56.17 21.52 -17.24
CA PRO A 330 55.42 22.63 -17.81
C PRO A 330 55.14 22.42 -19.30
N GLY A 331 53.90 22.02 -19.61
CA GLY A 331 53.44 21.62 -20.94
C GLY A 331 52.60 20.32 -20.98
N ASP A 332 52.54 19.55 -19.90
CA ASP A 332 51.55 18.48 -19.68
C ASP A 332 50.45 19.01 -18.75
N GLU A 333 49.20 19.05 -19.22
CA GLU A 333 48.01 19.15 -18.37
C GLU A 333 47.49 17.73 -18.15
N THR A 334 48.10 17.01 -17.20
CA THR A 334 47.54 15.77 -16.66
C THR A 334 46.34 16.12 -15.79
N VAL A 335 45.14 15.99 -16.36
CA VAL A 335 43.91 16.02 -15.58
C VAL A 335 43.68 14.62 -15.06
N VAL A 336 43.60 14.47 -13.74
CA VAL A 336 43.26 13.20 -13.09
C VAL A 336 41.78 13.20 -12.77
N SER A 337 41.11 12.07 -12.97
CA SER A 337 39.72 11.87 -12.55
C SER A 337 39.69 11.18 -11.19
N GLU A 338 39.10 11.83 -10.19
CA GLU A 338 38.81 11.25 -8.87
C GLU A 338 37.30 11.04 -8.76
N PHE A 339 36.84 9.94 -8.15
CA PHE A 339 35.42 9.78 -7.85
C PHE A 339 35.08 10.52 -6.55
N GLN A 340 33.99 11.27 -6.58
CA GLN A 340 33.43 11.94 -5.42
C GLN A 340 31.99 11.47 -5.22
N GLN A 341 31.63 11.12 -3.99
CA GLN A 341 30.24 10.90 -3.59
C GLN A 341 29.41 12.13 -3.95
N VAL A 342 28.40 11.93 -4.78
CA VAL A 342 27.45 12.99 -5.13
C VAL A 342 26.15 12.86 -4.35
N SER A 343 25.74 11.63 -4.04
CA SER A 343 24.46 11.25 -3.44
C SER A 343 24.67 10.16 -2.39
N ARG A 344 23.89 10.19 -1.28
CA ARG A 344 23.87 9.19 -0.20
C ARG A 344 22.46 9.06 0.38
N LEU A 345 22.02 7.83 0.66
CA LEU A 345 20.83 7.52 1.47
C LEU A 345 21.20 6.52 2.59
N GLY A 346 20.74 6.79 3.82
CA GLY A 346 20.94 5.97 5.02
C GLY A 346 19.61 5.61 5.66
N ASN A 347 19.33 6.12 6.87
CA ASN A 347 17.96 6.12 7.38
C ASN A 347 17.07 6.96 6.46
N PRO A 348 15.85 6.50 6.17
CA PRO A 348 14.92 7.28 5.40
C PRO A 348 14.49 8.54 6.15
N LEU A 349 14.01 9.53 5.40
CA LEU A 349 13.41 10.77 5.87
C LEU A 349 14.34 11.76 6.63
N VAL A 350 15.60 11.38 6.91
CA VAL A 350 16.58 12.30 7.54
C VAL A 350 16.96 13.43 6.58
N ASN A 351 17.27 13.14 5.32
CA ASN A 351 17.54 14.18 4.31
C ASN A 351 16.26 14.92 3.91
N GLU A 352 15.08 14.31 4.02
CA GLU A 352 13.81 14.78 3.47
C GLU A 352 13.13 15.77 4.40
N VAL A 353 12.93 15.40 5.69
CA VAL A 353 12.13 16.17 6.66
C VAL A 353 12.85 16.52 7.97
N VAL A 354 13.92 15.81 8.36
CA VAL A 354 14.72 16.17 9.54
C VAL A 354 15.67 17.33 9.23
N LEU A 355 16.46 17.21 8.16
CA LEU A 355 17.46 18.22 7.78
C LEU A 355 16.85 19.44 7.07
N PRO A 356 17.19 20.68 7.49
CA PRO A 356 16.75 21.88 6.80
C PRO A 356 17.37 21.99 5.40
N LEU A 357 16.62 22.56 4.45
CA LEU A 357 17.03 22.74 3.04
C LEU A 357 18.44 23.33 2.84
N ALA A 358 18.93 24.14 3.78
CA ALA A 358 20.26 24.73 3.73
C ALA A 358 21.42 23.74 3.94
N LEU A 359 21.15 22.51 4.43
CA LEU A 359 22.15 21.48 4.72
C LEU A 359 22.10 20.28 3.76
N LYS A 360 21.00 20.05 3.03
CA LYS A 360 20.82 18.87 2.15
C LYS A 360 21.99 18.64 1.18
N ASP A 361 22.39 19.69 0.43
CA ASP A 361 23.53 19.62 -0.51
C ASP A 361 24.88 19.31 0.16
N ALA A 362 25.05 19.65 1.43
CA ALA A 362 26.24 19.28 2.19
C ALA A 362 26.15 17.83 2.68
N PHE A 363 25.02 17.45 3.28
CA PHE A 363 24.78 16.12 3.84
C PHE A 363 24.93 14.98 2.82
N ASN A 364 24.44 15.19 1.60
CA ASN A 364 24.50 14.20 0.53
C ASN A 364 25.90 14.03 -0.10
N SER A 365 26.76 15.05 0.01
CA SER A 365 28.12 15.05 -0.58
C SER A 365 29.24 14.72 0.43
N ILE A 366 28.89 14.36 1.67
CA ILE A 366 29.82 13.91 2.71
C ILE A 366 29.55 12.45 3.13
N PRO A 367 30.58 11.70 3.55
CA PRO A 367 30.41 10.37 4.15
C PRO A 367 29.86 10.46 5.59
N PRO A 368 29.30 9.36 6.15
CA PRO A 368 28.78 9.33 7.52
C PRO A 368 29.79 9.75 8.60
N THR A 369 31.08 9.49 8.38
CA THR A 369 32.21 9.92 9.23
C THR A 369 32.27 11.43 9.49
N ALA A 370 31.65 12.24 8.61
CA ALA A 370 31.61 13.68 8.74
C ALA A 370 30.37 14.19 9.50
N ASP A 371 29.32 13.39 9.71
CA ASP A 371 28.03 13.86 10.22
C ASP A 371 28.15 14.47 11.62
N ALA A 372 28.77 13.76 12.58
CA ALA A 372 29.06 14.26 13.92
C ALA A 372 30.00 15.49 13.93
N THR A 373 30.69 15.80 12.83
CA THR A 373 31.55 16.99 12.72
C THR A 373 30.80 18.26 12.31
N ILE A 374 29.51 18.16 11.97
CA ILE A 374 28.64 19.27 11.57
C ILE A 374 27.61 19.51 12.70
N PRO A 375 27.86 20.48 13.62
CA PRO A 375 26.96 20.74 14.73
C PRO A 375 25.53 21.07 14.30
N GLU A 376 25.35 21.74 13.17
CA GLU A 376 24.04 22.09 12.62
C GLU A 376 23.22 20.88 12.12
N ALA A 377 23.87 19.76 11.74
CA ALA A 377 23.18 18.53 11.36
C ALA A 377 22.78 17.73 12.61
N VAL A 378 23.69 17.63 13.58
CA VAL A 378 23.42 16.99 14.88
C VAL A 378 22.36 17.75 15.70
N ASP A 379 22.31 19.09 15.58
CA ASP A 379 21.23 19.92 16.14
C ASP A 379 19.89 19.68 15.42
N ALA A 380 19.88 19.53 14.09
CA ALA A 380 18.66 19.24 13.34
C ALA A 380 18.02 17.87 13.68
N VAL A 381 18.82 16.87 14.07
CA VAL A 381 18.30 15.58 14.57
C VAL A 381 17.71 15.71 15.98
N GLN A 382 18.34 16.49 16.88
CA GLN A 382 17.82 16.73 18.24
C GLN A 382 16.64 17.71 18.28
N ASN A 383 16.54 18.60 17.29
CA ASN A 383 15.56 19.66 17.18
C ASN A 383 14.95 19.67 15.76
N PRO A 384 14.24 18.60 15.36
CA PRO A 384 13.66 18.49 14.02
C PRO A 384 12.68 19.62 13.74
N ILE A 385 12.65 20.08 12.49
CA ILE A 385 11.80 21.20 12.08
C ILE A 385 10.31 20.83 11.96
N LEU A 386 10.00 19.53 11.88
CA LEU A 386 8.66 19.00 11.64
C LEU A 386 7.67 19.23 12.81
N PRO A 387 7.95 18.86 14.08
CA PRO A 387 6.98 19.05 15.17
C PRO A 387 6.55 20.51 15.42
N PRO A 388 7.44 21.53 15.36
CA PRO A 388 7.02 22.92 15.42
C PRO A 388 6.09 23.37 14.26
N ILE A 389 6.11 22.67 13.12
CA ILE A 389 5.17 22.90 12.01
C ILE A 389 3.85 22.17 12.29
N VAL A 390 3.89 20.92 12.75
CA VAL A 390 2.70 20.12 13.12
C VAL A 390 1.90 20.82 14.23
N GLU A 391 2.55 21.35 15.27
CA GLU A 391 1.89 22.17 16.31
C GLU A 391 1.21 23.42 15.72
N ALA A 392 1.87 24.09 14.77
CA ALA A 392 1.35 25.30 14.15
C ALA A 392 0.16 25.04 13.20
N VAL A 393 0.06 23.84 12.63
CA VAL A 393 -0.99 23.44 11.68
C VAL A 393 -2.17 22.75 12.40
N TYR A 394 -1.89 21.69 13.17
CA TYR A 394 -2.89 20.82 13.78
C TYR A 394 -3.15 21.10 15.27
N GLY A 395 -2.26 21.83 15.94
CA GLY A 395 -2.37 22.12 17.38
C GLY A 395 -1.95 20.98 18.30
N VAL A 396 -1.28 19.95 17.76
CA VAL A 396 -0.65 18.87 18.54
C VAL A 396 0.67 19.39 19.11
N PRO A 397 0.88 19.39 20.45
CA PRO A 397 2.05 20.03 21.03
C PRO A 397 3.37 19.36 20.60
N ALA A 398 4.32 20.15 20.10
CA ALA A 398 5.66 19.64 19.82
C ALA A 398 6.34 19.13 21.11
N PRO A 399 7.08 18.01 21.07
CA PRO A 399 7.76 17.46 22.25
C PRO A 399 8.71 18.45 22.95
N GLU A 400 8.51 18.66 24.26
CA GLU A 400 9.38 19.53 25.08
C GLU A 400 10.62 18.78 25.61
N GLY A 401 11.81 19.17 25.15
CA GLY A 401 13.12 18.73 25.68
C GLY A 401 14.14 18.43 24.60
N GLU A 402 15.37 18.06 24.99
CA GLU A 402 16.39 17.58 24.05
C GLU A 402 16.01 16.16 23.57
N ARG A 403 15.91 15.94 22.26
CA ARG A 403 15.49 14.65 21.67
C ARG A 403 16.64 13.66 21.55
N SER A 404 17.11 13.17 22.71
CA SER A 404 18.16 12.14 22.77
C SER A 404 17.71 10.79 22.19
N ASP A 405 16.39 10.52 22.20
CA ASP A 405 15.75 9.39 21.53
C ASP A 405 15.98 9.40 20.00
N LEU A 406 15.85 10.57 19.36
CA LEU A 406 16.10 10.70 17.91
C LEU A 406 17.58 10.54 17.55
N VAL A 407 18.49 10.91 18.46
CA VAL A 407 19.92 10.66 18.30
C VAL A 407 20.24 9.17 18.42
N GLU A 408 19.61 8.47 19.36
CA GLU A 408 19.75 7.02 19.48
C GLU A 408 19.22 6.32 18.22
N ILE A 409 18.01 6.67 17.77
CA ILE A 409 17.35 6.08 16.59
C ILE A 409 18.14 6.32 15.31
N PHE A 410 18.47 7.58 14.97
CA PHE A 410 19.07 7.92 13.67
C PHE A 410 20.60 7.88 13.64
N LEU A 411 21.28 8.13 14.78
CA LEU A 411 22.74 8.35 14.78
C LEU A 411 23.57 7.29 15.52
N GLN A 412 23.00 6.46 16.39
CA GLN A 412 23.79 5.53 17.23
C GLN A 412 23.28 4.08 17.25
N GLY A 413 22.02 3.85 16.87
CA GLY A 413 21.29 2.60 17.06
C GLY A 413 20.88 2.35 18.51
N ILE A 414 19.80 1.58 18.68
CA ILE A 414 19.10 1.35 19.94
C ILE A 414 19.72 0.19 20.74
N SER A 415 19.96 0.39 22.04
CA SER A 415 20.35 -0.69 22.96
C SER A 415 20.11 -0.32 24.43
N ILE A 416 20.02 -1.31 25.33
CA ILE A 416 19.77 -1.08 26.76
C ILE A 416 20.89 -0.27 27.45
N GLU A 417 22.11 -0.29 26.91
CA GLU A 417 23.27 0.45 27.46
C GLU A 417 23.55 1.79 26.75
N ASN A 418 22.74 2.19 25.75
CA ASN A 418 22.90 3.49 25.10
C ASN A 418 22.07 4.57 25.85
N ASP A 419 22.76 5.54 26.47
CA ASP A 419 22.13 6.69 27.14
C ASP A 419 22.04 7.94 26.22
N GLY A 420 22.22 7.78 24.91
CA GLY A 420 22.23 8.86 23.92
C GLY A 420 23.40 9.85 24.12
N LEU A 421 23.24 11.08 23.60
CA LEU A 421 24.23 12.16 23.80
C LEU A 421 24.06 12.93 25.13
N SER A 422 22.89 12.87 25.78
CA SER A 422 22.65 13.55 27.07
C SER A 422 23.32 12.83 28.24
N GLY A 423 23.34 11.49 28.22
CA GLY A 423 23.73 10.67 29.37
C GLY A 423 22.76 10.77 30.55
N ASP A 424 21.52 11.23 30.32
CA ASP A 424 20.46 11.29 31.32
C ASP A 424 19.37 10.25 31.01
N PRO A 425 19.28 9.15 31.79
CA PRO A 425 18.30 8.08 31.56
C PRO A 425 16.86 8.49 31.91
N ASP A 426 16.62 9.66 32.53
CA ASP A 426 15.28 10.25 32.68
C ASP A 426 14.89 11.08 31.44
N GLU A 427 15.84 11.44 30.57
CA GLU A 427 15.61 12.00 29.23
C GLU A 427 15.70 10.93 28.11
N ASN A 428 16.05 9.67 28.43
CA ASN A 428 16.02 8.56 27.48
C ASN A 428 14.80 7.61 27.66
N PRO A 429 13.83 7.69 26.74
CA PRO A 429 12.66 6.83 26.62
C PRO A 429 12.77 5.76 25.52
N ALA A 430 13.97 5.51 24.97
CA ALA A 430 14.18 4.47 23.97
C ALA A 430 13.62 3.11 24.40
N LEU A 431 13.23 2.32 23.41
CA LEU A 431 12.86 0.92 23.59
C LEU A 431 13.95 0.22 24.39
N LYS A 432 13.61 -0.30 25.57
CA LYS A 432 14.55 -0.95 26.50
C LYS A 432 14.87 -2.37 26.03
N ALA A 433 15.43 -2.45 24.83
CA ALA A 433 15.71 -3.63 24.07
C ALA A 433 17.08 -3.47 23.39
N ASP A 434 17.84 -4.55 23.33
CA ASP A 434 19.07 -4.61 22.55
C ASP A 434 18.67 -4.86 21.09
N LEU A 435 18.53 -3.75 20.34
CA LEU A 435 18.06 -3.77 18.96
C LEU A 435 19.25 -3.64 18.00
N ASN A 436 19.60 -2.44 17.53
CA ASN A 436 20.49 -2.24 16.38
C ASN A 436 21.68 -1.29 16.64
N SER A 437 22.11 -1.09 17.89
CA SER A 437 23.37 -0.38 18.15
C SER A 437 24.59 -1.24 17.85
N LEU A 438 25.58 -0.69 17.14
CA LEU A 438 26.88 -1.35 16.90
C LEU A 438 27.65 -1.64 18.20
N ALA A 439 27.29 -1.00 19.31
CA ALA A 439 27.79 -1.32 20.65
C ALA A 439 27.42 -2.76 21.12
N LEU A 440 26.50 -3.45 20.44
CA LEU A 440 26.14 -4.85 20.69
C LEU A 440 27.14 -5.85 20.06
N ASN A 441 28.04 -5.41 19.18
CA ASN A 441 29.09 -6.23 18.60
C ASN A 441 30.22 -6.47 19.63
N ALA A 442 30.58 -7.74 19.88
CA ALA A 442 31.52 -8.12 20.93
C ALA A 442 32.96 -7.59 20.73
N ASP A 443 33.36 -7.31 19.48
CA ASP A 443 34.66 -6.75 19.13
C ASP A 443 34.66 -5.20 19.04
N VAL A 444 33.49 -4.55 19.11
CA VAL A 444 33.34 -3.08 19.05
C VAL A 444 33.47 -2.46 20.45
N SER A 445 34.07 -1.27 20.53
CA SER A 445 34.30 -0.58 21.82
C SER A 445 34.02 0.92 21.83
N THR A 446 33.76 1.51 20.68
CA THR A 446 33.38 2.92 20.49
C THR A 446 32.50 3.02 19.26
N ILE A 447 31.46 3.84 19.32
CA ILE A 447 30.61 4.16 18.16
C ILE A 447 30.72 5.65 17.83
N THR A 448 30.91 5.97 16.56
CA THR A 448 30.85 7.33 16.00
C THR A 448 29.40 7.65 15.63
N PRO A 449 28.76 8.69 16.22
CA PRO A 449 27.42 9.08 15.83
C PRO A 449 27.37 9.49 14.34
N SER A 450 26.52 8.82 13.57
CA SER A 450 26.59 8.83 12.10
C SER A 450 25.25 8.45 11.47
N GLU A 451 24.89 9.09 10.36
CA GLU A 451 23.65 8.81 9.65
C GLU A 451 23.85 7.60 8.71
N MET A 452 23.19 6.49 9.06
CA MET A 452 23.15 5.22 8.34
C MET A 452 22.00 4.35 8.87
N LEU A 453 21.37 3.55 8.00
CA LEU A 453 20.42 2.52 8.40
C LEU A 453 21.17 1.45 9.22
N ARG A 454 20.57 0.88 10.28
CA ARG A 454 21.25 -0.12 11.14
C ARG A 454 20.41 -1.37 11.34
N LEU A 455 20.98 -2.54 11.01
CA LEU A 455 20.33 -3.83 11.09
C LEU A 455 21.06 -4.75 12.08
N ASN A 456 20.33 -5.30 13.05
CA ASN A 456 20.75 -6.46 13.82
C ASN A 456 20.28 -7.75 13.16
N MET A 457 21.23 -8.48 12.60
CA MET A 457 21.03 -9.72 11.85
C MET A 457 20.63 -10.92 12.74
N ALA A 458 20.73 -10.79 14.07
CA ALA A 458 20.29 -11.81 15.02
C ALA A 458 18.80 -11.70 15.39
N VAL A 459 18.13 -10.61 15.01
CA VAL A 459 16.66 -10.53 15.12
C VAL A 459 16.03 -11.52 14.12
N PRO A 460 15.10 -12.38 14.54
CA PRO A 460 14.46 -13.34 13.66
C PRO A 460 13.50 -12.65 12.68
N VAL A 461 13.21 -13.34 11.57
CA VAL A 461 12.09 -12.97 10.68
C VAL A 461 10.78 -13.02 11.48
N THR A 462 10.00 -11.94 11.40
CA THR A 462 8.68 -11.85 12.04
C THR A 462 7.68 -12.68 11.24
N PRO A 463 6.91 -13.58 11.87
CA PRO A 463 5.81 -14.26 11.19
C PRO A 463 4.74 -13.25 10.76
N GLU A 464 4.22 -13.38 9.54
CA GLU A 464 3.19 -12.52 8.92
C GLU A 464 2.06 -12.09 9.88
N ALA A 465 1.49 -13.03 10.65
CA ALA A 465 0.43 -12.75 11.63
C ALA A 465 0.84 -11.84 12.82
N ASN A 466 2.13 -11.48 12.94
CA ASN A 466 2.66 -10.50 13.89
C ASN A 466 3.43 -9.37 13.17
N ALA A 467 3.41 -9.33 11.84
CA ALA A 467 4.09 -8.30 11.07
C ALA A 467 3.35 -6.96 11.22
N SER A 468 4.09 -5.87 11.27
CA SER A 468 3.53 -4.53 11.32
C SER A 468 4.28 -3.61 10.37
N THR A 469 3.53 -2.89 9.52
CA THR A 469 4.06 -1.84 8.64
C THR A 469 4.70 -0.72 9.46
N ALA A 470 4.19 -0.43 10.66
CA ALA A 470 4.78 0.50 11.63
C ALA A 470 6.06 -0.04 12.32
N GLY A 471 6.56 -1.22 11.94
CA GLY A 471 7.80 -1.80 12.47
C GLY A 471 7.82 -1.89 13.99
N VAL A 472 8.90 -1.40 14.60
CA VAL A 472 9.17 -1.60 16.04
C VAL A 472 8.15 -0.89 16.93
N ILE A 473 7.56 0.24 16.49
CA ILE A 473 6.49 0.90 17.27
C ILE A 473 5.17 0.13 17.22
N GLY A 474 4.96 -0.68 16.18
CA GLY A 474 3.89 -1.69 16.10
C GLY A 474 4.18 -2.99 16.86
N GLY A 475 5.35 -3.11 17.49
CA GLY A 475 5.80 -4.32 18.20
C GLY A 475 6.57 -5.32 17.35
N ASP A 476 6.80 -5.03 16.08
CA ASP A 476 7.55 -5.86 15.14
C ASP A 476 9.04 -5.49 15.11
N PHE A 477 9.86 -6.29 15.79
CA PHE A 477 11.29 -6.03 15.91
C PHE A 477 12.10 -6.25 14.61
N GLN A 478 11.53 -6.87 13.57
CA GLN A 478 12.21 -7.02 12.27
C GLN A 478 12.11 -5.74 11.42
N GLY A 479 11.04 -4.97 11.57
CA GLY A 479 10.82 -3.73 10.82
C GLY A 479 11.65 -2.54 11.33
N PHE A 480 11.45 -1.40 10.68
CA PHE A 480 12.11 -0.14 11.01
C PHE A 480 11.96 0.27 12.50
N PRO A 481 13.04 0.72 13.18
CA PRO A 481 14.37 1.05 12.63
C PRO A 481 15.39 -0.09 12.57
N ASN A 482 15.03 -1.35 12.83
CA ASN A 482 15.98 -2.46 12.76
C ASN A 482 16.24 -2.91 11.31
N GLY A 483 16.89 -2.05 10.54
CA GLY A 483 16.82 -2.11 9.09
C GLY A 483 15.52 -1.47 8.59
N ARG A 484 15.10 -1.89 7.40
CA ARG A 484 13.85 -1.47 6.74
C ARG A 484 13.46 -2.55 5.74
N ARG A 485 12.24 -3.06 5.82
CA ARG A 485 11.61 -3.92 4.80
C ARG A 485 10.92 -3.06 3.73
N LEU A 486 10.59 -3.67 2.59
CA LEU A 486 9.82 -3.00 1.55
C LEU A 486 8.43 -2.56 2.07
N GLU A 487 7.79 -3.37 2.92
CA GLU A 487 6.45 -3.12 3.49
C GLU A 487 6.43 -2.24 4.74
N ASP A 488 7.57 -1.73 5.22
CA ASP A 488 7.56 -0.83 6.37
C ASP A 488 7.03 0.54 5.93
N ASP A 489 5.89 0.97 6.50
CA ASP A 489 5.33 2.32 6.34
C ASP A 489 6.19 3.30 7.14
N ILE A 490 7.23 3.75 6.46
CA ILE A 490 8.24 4.66 6.98
C ILE A 490 7.68 6.05 7.22
N LEU A 491 6.69 6.50 6.44
CA LEU A 491 6.17 7.85 6.61
C LEU A 491 5.41 7.95 7.93
N ASP A 492 4.47 7.05 8.19
CA ASP A 492 3.74 7.04 9.46
C ASP A 492 4.67 6.70 10.64
N ALA A 493 5.57 5.72 10.50
CA ALA A 493 6.47 5.33 11.58
C ALA A 493 7.45 6.44 11.98
N ALA A 494 8.14 7.05 11.01
CA ALA A 494 9.10 8.12 11.27
C ALA A 494 8.39 9.40 11.74
N PHE A 495 7.21 9.73 11.18
CA PHE A 495 6.40 10.86 11.62
C PHE A 495 6.04 10.71 13.11
N GLN A 496 5.46 9.57 13.51
CA GLN A 496 5.10 9.30 14.90
C GLN A 496 6.31 9.34 15.85
N VAL A 497 7.47 8.82 15.41
CA VAL A 497 8.74 8.93 16.15
C VAL A 497 9.17 10.40 16.31
N THR A 498 9.12 11.22 15.26
CA THR A 498 9.47 12.64 15.36
C THR A 498 8.48 13.45 16.21
N GLU A 499 7.19 13.11 16.22
CA GLU A 499 6.18 13.68 17.13
C GLU A 499 6.25 13.10 18.56
N GLY A 500 7.14 12.13 18.81
CA GLY A 500 7.49 11.68 20.15
C GLY A 500 6.61 10.56 20.71
N ILE A 501 6.07 9.65 19.88
CA ILE A 501 5.37 8.46 20.36
C ILE A 501 6.24 7.62 21.30
N VAL A 502 7.54 7.53 21.00
CA VAL A 502 8.57 6.91 21.84
C VAL A 502 9.24 7.90 22.80
N PHE A 503 8.76 9.14 22.95
CA PHE A 503 9.39 10.17 23.80
C PHE A 503 8.71 10.32 25.18
N LYS A 504 9.50 10.19 26.25
CA LYS A 504 9.12 10.29 27.66
C LYS A 504 7.96 9.36 28.03
N ASP A 505 6.84 9.89 28.51
CA ASP A 505 5.63 9.13 28.85
C ASP A 505 4.82 8.72 27.59
N GLY A 506 5.31 9.02 26.38
CA GLY A 506 4.65 8.86 25.09
C GLY A 506 3.77 10.07 24.73
N ALA A 507 3.86 10.54 23.49
CA ALA A 507 2.96 11.56 22.96
C ALA A 507 1.59 10.97 22.62
N ASP A 508 0.51 11.72 22.91
CA ASP A 508 -0.84 11.39 22.45
C ASP A 508 -1.01 11.87 21.00
N LEU A 509 -0.79 10.95 20.07
CA LEU A 509 -0.89 11.18 18.62
C LEU A 509 -2.26 10.80 18.05
N SER A 510 -3.28 10.57 18.89
CA SER A 510 -4.63 10.20 18.41
C SER A 510 -5.29 11.24 17.48
N ALA A 511 -4.84 12.49 17.55
CA ALA A 511 -5.24 13.57 16.64
C ALA A 511 -4.56 13.53 15.26
N LEU A 512 -3.57 12.65 15.07
CA LEU A 512 -2.75 12.47 13.87
C LEU A 512 -2.75 10.99 13.41
N ALA A 513 -3.73 10.18 13.83
CA ALA A 513 -3.82 8.74 13.52
C ALA A 513 -4.09 8.42 12.02
N VAL A 514 -3.94 9.42 11.15
CA VAL A 514 -4.19 9.42 9.71
C VAL A 514 -3.24 10.48 9.12
N VAL A 515 -1.97 10.14 8.90
CA VAL A 515 -0.96 11.13 8.43
C VAL A 515 -1.01 11.28 6.92
N ASP A 516 -0.88 10.18 6.17
CA ASP A 516 -1.02 10.17 4.71
C ASP A 516 -1.97 9.10 4.12
N SER A 517 -2.42 8.14 4.93
CA SER A 517 -3.33 7.05 4.55
C SER A 517 -2.84 6.16 3.39
N VAL A 518 -1.54 6.03 3.18
CA VAL A 518 -0.96 5.10 2.19
C VAL A 518 -0.30 3.94 2.93
N ASP A 519 -1.13 2.95 3.31
CA ASP A 519 -0.74 1.83 4.18
C ASP A 519 0.03 0.68 3.49
N ARG A 520 0.20 0.76 2.15
CA ARG A 520 0.82 -0.30 1.34
C ARG A 520 1.21 0.16 -0.07
N ASN A 521 2.04 -0.65 -0.73
CA ASN A 521 2.43 -0.50 -2.12
C ASN A 521 1.31 -0.84 -3.11
N ASP A 522 1.26 -0.17 -4.28
CA ASP A 522 0.18 -0.37 -5.28
C ASP A 522 0.30 -1.67 -6.06
N ARG A 523 1.48 -2.31 -6.01
CA ARG A 523 1.70 -3.70 -6.42
C ARG A 523 2.24 -4.56 -5.27
N GLU A 524 1.80 -5.81 -5.24
CA GLU A 524 2.30 -6.79 -4.27
C GLU A 524 3.76 -7.15 -4.56
N PHE A 525 4.54 -7.23 -3.47
CA PHE A 525 5.92 -7.68 -3.47
C PHE A 525 6.00 -9.21 -3.67
N SER A 526 7.21 -9.70 -3.97
CA SER A 526 7.49 -11.13 -4.13
C SER A 526 8.00 -11.73 -2.81
N ASP A 527 7.50 -12.91 -2.42
CA ASP A 527 7.97 -13.63 -1.22
C ASP A 527 9.42 -14.15 -1.32
N VAL A 528 10.00 -14.11 -2.53
CA VAL A 528 11.35 -14.61 -2.84
C VAL A 528 12.21 -13.54 -3.49
N PHE A 529 13.53 -13.66 -3.32
CA PHE A 529 14.50 -12.74 -3.92
C PHE A 529 14.25 -12.51 -5.42
N PRO A 530 14.18 -11.26 -5.91
CA PRO A 530 14.63 -10.02 -5.28
C PRO A 530 13.58 -9.27 -4.43
N TYR A 531 12.43 -9.89 -4.14
CA TYR A 531 11.26 -9.35 -3.41
C TYR A 531 10.54 -8.13 -4.02
N LEU A 532 11.19 -7.41 -4.93
CA LEU A 532 10.60 -6.26 -5.63
C LEU A 532 9.37 -6.64 -6.46
N ALA A 533 8.38 -5.75 -6.46
CA ALA A 533 7.21 -5.86 -7.32
C ALA A 533 7.57 -5.62 -8.80
N LEU A 534 6.84 -6.27 -9.71
CA LEU A 534 7.10 -6.14 -11.14
C LEU A 534 6.80 -4.72 -11.65
N PRO A 535 7.62 -4.16 -12.56
CA PRO A 535 7.39 -2.83 -13.09
C PRO A 535 6.06 -2.71 -13.85
N HIS A 536 5.42 -1.54 -13.73
CA HIS A 536 4.23 -1.14 -14.46
C HIS A 536 4.46 -1.11 -15.98
N VAL A 537 3.43 -1.52 -16.72
CA VAL A 537 3.37 -1.47 -18.20
C VAL A 537 2.53 -0.31 -18.74
N ASP A 538 1.59 0.19 -17.93
CA ASP A 538 0.56 1.14 -18.35
C ASP A 538 0.95 2.59 -18.06
N SER A 539 0.30 3.53 -18.74
CA SER A 539 0.62 4.95 -18.56
C SER A 539 0.04 5.46 -17.25
N VAL A 540 0.86 6.16 -16.47
CA VAL A 540 0.44 6.83 -15.23
C VAL A 540 -0.75 7.78 -15.43
N VAL A 541 -1.03 8.26 -16.65
CA VAL A 541 -2.21 9.13 -16.92
C VAL A 541 -3.51 8.37 -17.25
N ASN A 542 -3.49 7.04 -17.39
CA ASN A 542 -4.71 6.25 -17.60
C ASN A 542 -5.48 5.95 -16.30
N GLY A 543 -4.84 6.03 -15.13
CA GLY A 543 -5.50 6.00 -13.83
C GLY A 543 -6.11 4.65 -13.42
N THR A 544 -5.57 3.55 -13.96
CA THR A 544 -5.92 2.18 -13.56
C THR A 544 -5.14 1.70 -12.33
N GLU A 545 -3.90 2.16 -12.19
CA GLU A 545 -2.95 1.86 -11.10
C GLU A 545 -2.51 3.22 -10.54
N ARG A 546 -3.29 3.74 -9.58
CA ARG A 546 -3.09 5.06 -8.94
C ARG A 546 -3.48 5.11 -7.47
N THR A 547 -3.88 3.96 -6.93
CA THR A 547 -4.25 3.80 -5.53
C THR A 547 -3.93 2.36 -5.14
N PRO A 548 -2.86 2.11 -4.36
CA PRO A 548 -2.95 1.08 -3.35
C PRO A 548 -4.09 1.50 -2.45
N ARG A 549 -5.25 0.97 -2.75
CA ARG A 549 -6.38 1.13 -1.86
C ARG A 549 -6.32 -0.05 -0.92
N ALA A 550 -6.11 0.18 0.37
CA ALA A 550 -6.28 -0.81 1.43
C ALA A 550 -7.46 -1.74 1.06
N PRO A 551 -7.30 -3.07 1.12
CA PRO A 551 -8.26 -3.99 0.55
C PRO A 551 -9.54 -3.91 1.37
N GLU A 552 -10.48 -3.06 0.94
CA GLU A 552 -11.63 -2.70 1.77
C GLU A 552 -12.35 -3.96 2.26
N PHE A 553 -12.54 -4.94 1.39
CA PHE A 553 -12.93 -6.28 1.81
C PHE A 553 -11.78 -7.27 1.64
N VAL A 554 -11.35 -7.87 2.75
CA VAL A 554 -10.48 -9.05 2.75
C VAL A 554 -11.35 -10.29 2.84
N SER A 555 -11.34 -11.10 1.77
CA SER A 555 -11.94 -12.44 1.80
C SER A 555 -11.06 -13.36 2.63
N VAL A 556 -11.65 -14.29 3.40
CA VAL A 556 -10.88 -15.38 4.03
C VAL A 556 -11.43 -16.73 3.60
N GLU A 557 -10.57 -17.75 3.58
CA GLU A 557 -10.99 -19.14 3.47
C GLU A 557 -11.95 -19.47 4.63
N ALA A 558 -13.17 -19.91 4.30
CA ALA A 558 -14.29 -19.75 5.22
C ALA A 558 -14.22 -20.68 6.45
N GLU A 559 -13.90 -20.12 7.62
CA GLU A 559 -13.63 -20.86 8.86
C GLU A 559 -14.80 -20.83 9.87
N ARG A 560 -15.04 -21.97 10.55
CA ARG A 560 -16.09 -22.13 11.56
C ARG A 560 -15.63 -21.76 12.97
N VAL A 561 -15.92 -20.54 13.39
CA VAL A 561 -15.68 -20.05 14.77
C VAL A 561 -16.68 -20.60 15.81
N LEU A 562 -17.93 -20.88 15.41
CA LEU A 562 -18.96 -21.43 16.31
C LEU A 562 -19.58 -22.74 15.80
N GLU A 563 -19.61 -23.76 16.65
CA GLU A 563 -20.47 -24.95 16.45
C GLU A 563 -21.09 -25.43 17.77
N THR A 564 -22.43 -25.58 17.78
CA THR A 564 -23.18 -25.97 18.98
C THR A 564 -23.75 -27.40 18.93
N ARG A 565 -23.48 -28.17 17.85
CA ARG A 565 -23.95 -29.55 17.66
C ARG A 565 -22.93 -30.59 18.12
N THR A 566 -23.34 -31.52 18.98
CA THR A 566 -22.44 -32.47 19.67
C THR A 566 -22.07 -33.75 18.91
N THR A 567 -22.36 -33.86 17.61
CA THR A 567 -22.31 -35.15 16.88
C THR A 567 -21.51 -35.15 15.57
N THR A 568 -20.78 -34.08 15.25
CA THR A 568 -20.00 -33.97 14.01
C THR A 568 -18.51 -34.18 14.30
N PRO A 569 -17.79 -35.08 13.60
CA PRO A 569 -16.33 -35.15 13.69
C PRO A 569 -15.71 -33.81 13.27
N GLY A 570 -15.05 -33.12 14.20
CA GLY A 570 -14.45 -31.79 14.00
C GLY A 570 -15.30 -30.60 14.48
N GLY A 571 -16.57 -30.79 14.86
CA GLY A 571 -17.49 -29.69 15.13
C GLY A 571 -17.66 -29.30 16.60
N GLN A 572 -16.63 -28.77 17.26
CA GLN A 572 -16.80 -28.04 18.54
C GLN A 572 -15.66 -27.06 18.80
N ILE A 573 -15.61 -25.98 18.01
CA ILE A 573 -14.78 -24.79 18.27
C ILE A 573 -15.65 -23.78 19.06
N GLY A 574 -15.02 -23.05 20.00
CA GLY A 574 -15.65 -22.03 20.86
C GLY A 574 -16.60 -22.55 21.96
N TYR A 575 -17.67 -23.29 21.61
CA TYR A 575 -18.84 -23.41 22.49
C TYR A 575 -18.97 -24.73 23.27
N ASN A 576 -18.68 -24.67 24.57
CA ASN A 576 -18.87 -25.76 25.53
C ASN A 576 -20.21 -25.71 26.28
N GLY A 577 -21.33 -25.75 25.56
CA GLY A 577 -22.68 -25.63 26.14
C GLY A 577 -23.70 -26.66 25.64
N THR A 578 -24.86 -26.70 26.29
CA THR A 578 -26.07 -27.31 25.70
C THR A 578 -26.59 -26.44 24.56
N LYS A 579 -27.41 -27.04 23.67
CA LYS A 579 -28.19 -26.33 22.64
C LYS A 579 -28.72 -24.99 23.19
N PRO A 580 -28.41 -23.84 22.54
CA PRO A 580 -28.89 -22.53 22.96
C PRO A 580 -30.41 -22.50 23.21
N VAL A 581 -30.83 -21.73 24.21
CA VAL A 581 -32.24 -21.58 24.61
C VAL A 581 -32.78 -20.18 24.32
N ALA A 582 -34.09 -19.98 24.46
CA ALA A 582 -34.70 -18.67 24.28
C ALA A 582 -34.12 -17.62 25.25
N ASP A 583 -33.99 -16.40 24.73
CA ASP A 583 -33.46 -15.21 25.40
C ASP A 583 -31.97 -15.32 25.80
N GLN A 584 -31.23 -16.24 25.16
CA GLN A 584 -29.80 -16.43 25.40
C GLN A 584 -28.97 -15.52 24.48
N LYS A 585 -27.96 -14.86 25.07
CA LYS A 585 -26.82 -14.26 24.38
C LYS A 585 -25.65 -15.25 24.34
N ILE A 586 -24.87 -15.23 23.26
CA ILE A 586 -23.65 -16.00 23.06
C ILE A 586 -22.62 -15.04 22.50
N ASP A 587 -21.55 -14.85 23.25
CA ASP A 587 -20.35 -14.16 22.84
C ASP A 587 -19.51 -15.07 21.93
N VAL A 588 -18.98 -14.52 20.84
CA VAL A 588 -18.25 -15.24 19.77
C VAL A 588 -17.04 -14.43 19.34
N ASP A 589 -15.90 -14.78 19.93
CA ASP A 589 -14.55 -14.38 19.51
C ASP A 589 -14.26 -14.77 18.04
N VAL A 590 -13.81 -13.81 17.23
CA VAL A 590 -13.35 -14.03 15.85
C VAL A 590 -11.89 -13.64 15.61
N SER A 591 -11.16 -13.16 16.63
CA SER A 591 -9.77 -12.69 16.55
C SER A 591 -8.75 -13.74 16.06
N GLY A 592 -9.11 -15.02 16.18
CA GLY A 592 -8.32 -16.13 15.60
C GLY A 592 -8.44 -16.31 14.08
N VAL A 593 -9.27 -15.52 13.41
CA VAL A 593 -9.56 -15.62 11.95
C VAL A 593 -9.51 -14.25 11.24
N VAL A 594 -9.70 -13.15 11.98
CA VAL A 594 -9.59 -11.77 11.46
C VAL A 594 -8.61 -10.99 12.35
N PRO A 595 -7.79 -10.08 11.80
CA PRO A 595 -6.80 -9.33 12.56
C PRO A 595 -7.43 -8.30 13.50
N ASP A 596 -6.63 -7.85 14.48
CA ASP A 596 -7.02 -6.89 15.52
C ASP A 596 -7.45 -5.52 14.96
N ASP A 597 -7.03 -5.16 13.74
CA ASP A 597 -7.41 -3.91 13.07
C ASP A 597 -8.76 -3.97 12.34
N ALA A 598 -9.44 -5.12 12.30
CA ALA A 598 -10.70 -5.27 11.60
C ALA A 598 -11.81 -4.41 12.24
N ALA A 599 -12.52 -3.59 11.45
CA ALA A 599 -13.65 -2.80 11.92
C ALA A 599 -15.00 -3.55 11.79
N ALA A 600 -15.08 -4.54 10.88
CA ALA A 600 -16.29 -5.32 10.69
C ALA A 600 -16.00 -6.73 10.14
N VAL A 601 -16.82 -7.70 10.53
CA VAL A 601 -16.74 -9.09 10.07
C VAL A 601 -17.99 -9.51 9.29
N PHE A 602 -17.81 -10.32 8.25
CA PHE A 602 -18.88 -10.87 7.42
C PHE A 602 -19.04 -12.37 7.70
N VAL A 603 -20.05 -12.70 8.51
CA VAL A 603 -20.29 -14.07 9.01
C VAL A 603 -21.55 -14.69 8.43
N THR A 604 -21.48 -15.97 8.06
CA THR A 604 -22.65 -16.78 7.75
C THR A 604 -23.17 -17.39 9.04
N VAL A 605 -24.34 -16.94 9.51
CA VAL A 605 -24.98 -17.50 10.71
C VAL A 605 -26.04 -18.51 10.30
N SER A 606 -25.90 -19.75 10.77
CA SER A 606 -26.80 -20.86 10.49
C SER A 606 -27.58 -21.29 11.74
N ALA A 607 -28.91 -21.20 11.69
CA ALA A 607 -29.78 -21.80 12.70
C ALA A 607 -30.23 -23.20 12.26
N ILE A 608 -29.99 -24.19 13.14
CA ILE A 608 -30.06 -25.61 12.83
C ILE A 608 -30.98 -26.32 13.84
N GLN A 609 -31.94 -27.09 13.34
CA GLN A 609 -32.96 -27.78 14.15
C GLN A 609 -33.63 -26.88 15.22
N PRO A 610 -34.18 -25.71 14.85
CA PRO A 610 -34.91 -24.86 15.81
C PRO A 610 -36.17 -25.56 16.35
N ASP A 611 -36.34 -25.54 17.67
CA ASP A 611 -37.49 -26.16 18.38
C ASP A 611 -38.75 -25.27 18.33
N VAL A 612 -38.55 -23.97 18.11
CA VAL A 612 -39.60 -22.94 18.07
C VAL A 612 -39.32 -21.97 16.91
N GLN A 613 -40.37 -21.34 16.38
CA GLN A 613 -40.20 -20.20 15.50
C GLN A 613 -39.65 -19.01 16.29
N GLY A 614 -38.67 -18.30 15.73
CA GLY A 614 -38.01 -17.17 16.41
C GLY A 614 -37.18 -16.30 15.47
N TYR A 615 -36.19 -15.62 16.05
CA TYR A 615 -35.15 -14.87 15.35
C TYR A 615 -33.80 -15.02 16.04
N VAL A 616 -32.73 -14.75 15.29
CA VAL A 616 -31.37 -14.52 15.81
C VAL A 616 -30.95 -13.11 15.41
N THR A 617 -30.24 -12.41 16.27
CA THR A 617 -29.67 -11.08 16.04
C THR A 617 -28.18 -11.14 16.29
N VAL A 618 -27.39 -10.54 15.40
CA VAL A 618 -25.94 -10.33 15.52
C VAL A 618 -25.68 -8.84 15.65
N TYR A 619 -24.74 -8.47 16.51
CA TYR A 619 -24.31 -7.11 16.87
C TYR A 619 -22.97 -7.23 17.62
N ALA A 620 -22.24 -6.13 17.83
CA ALA A 620 -20.92 -6.14 18.48
C ALA A 620 -20.97 -6.68 19.92
N ASP A 621 -21.16 -5.80 20.90
CA ASP A 621 -21.04 -6.11 22.34
C ASP A 621 -22.25 -6.86 22.94
N CYS A 622 -21.98 -7.89 23.72
CA CYS A 622 -22.96 -8.70 24.45
C CYS A 622 -23.50 -8.08 25.77
N ASP A 623 -22.92 -7.02 26.31
CA ASP A 623 -23.45 -6.25 27.45
C ASP A 623 -24.45 -5.15 27.02
N ASN A 624 -24.35 -4.65 25.77
CA ASN A 624 -25.29 -3.69 25.19
C ASN A 624 -26.74 -4.21 25.04
N GLU A 625 -27.72 -3.30 24.95
CA GLU A 625 -29.12 -3.67 24.67
C GLU A 625 -29.25 -4.19 23.23
N HIS A 626 -29.74 -5.43 23.06
CA HIS A 626 -29.73 -6.06 21.74
C HIS A 626 -30.64 -5.31 20.74
N PRO A 627 -30.25 -5.16 19.47
CA PRO A 627 -31.10 -4.53 18.46
C PRO A 627 -32.45 -5.23 18.27
N THR A 628 -33.44 -4.48 17.78
CA THR A 628 -34.75 -5.04 17.36
C THR A 628 -34.75 -5.54 15.90
N ALA A 629 -33.62 -5.45 15.22
CA ALA A 629 -33.36 -6.10 13.94
C ALA A 629 -33.14 -7.61 14.15
N ALA A 630 -33.67 -8.41 13.24
CA ALA A 630 -33.35 -9.83 13.16
C ALA A 630 -32.31 -10.01 12.05
N SER A 631 -31.25 -10.76 12.30
CA SER A 631 -30.29 -11.17 11.26
C SER A 631 -30.78 -12.40 10.51
N LEU A 632 -31.49 -13.33 11.17
CA LEU A 632 -32.16 -14.46 10.51
C LEU A 632 -33.43 -14.91 11.27
N ASN A 633 -34.32 -15.65 10.59
CA ASN A 633 -35.65 -16.02 11.11
C ASN A 633 -35.92 -17.54 11.03
N PRO A 634 -35.47 -18.34 12.01
CA PRO A 634 -35.70 -19.78 12.00
C PRO A 634 -37.19 -20.16 12.18
N LEU A 635 -37.62 -21.14 11.39
CA LEU A 635 -38.92 -21.83 11.49
C LEU A 635 -38.69 -23.23 12.07
N VAL A 636 -39.63 -23.74 12.88
CA VAL A 636 -39.55 -25.06 13.52
C VAL A 636 -39.08 -26.15 12.55
N ASP A 637 -38.11 -26.96 12.97
CA ASP A 637 -37.51 -28.08 12.21
C ASP A 637 -36.93 -27.69 10.83
N THR A 638 -36.73 -26.39 10.56
CA THR A 638 -36.21 -25.87 9.28
C THR A 638 -34.87 -25.20 9.51
N ASN A 639 -33.81 -25.74 8.89
CA ASN A 639 -32.50 -25.10 8.89
C ASN A 639 -32.54 -23.86 7.97
N VAL A 640 -31.97 -22.75 8.43
CA VAL A 640 -31.84 -21.50 7.66
C VAL A 640 -30.49 -20.86 7.95
N SER A 641 -29.94 -20.15 6.98
CA SER A 641 -28.73 -19.34 7.13
C SER A 641 -28.95 -17.96 6.53
N ASN A 642 -28.14 -16.99 6.93
CA ASN A 642 -27.99 -15.69 6.27
C ASN A 642 -26.54 -15.22 6.44
N LEU A 643 -26.01 -14.51 5.46
CA LEU A 643 -24.81 -13.69 5.67
C LEU A 643 -25.19 -12.49 6.55
N VAL A 644 -24.29 -12.05 7.42
CA VAL A 644 -24.48 -10.92 8.31
C VAL A 644 -23.19 -10.12 8.33
N ALA A 645 -23.30 -8.81 8.13
CA ALA A 645 -22.21 -7.89 8.43
C ALA A 645 -22.38 -7.41 9.88
N ALA A 646 -21.32 -7.50 10.67
CA ALA A 646 -21.32 -7.09 12.08
C ALA A 646 -20.10 -6.22 12.37
N GLU A 647 -20.34 -5.12 13.06
CA GLU A 647 -19.34 -4.36 13.82
C GLU A 647 -18.70 -5.30 14.87
N LEU A 648 -17.39 -5.20 15.08
CA LEU A 648 -16.67 -5.90 16.14
C LEU A 648 -16.72 -5.11 17.45
N ASP A 649 -16.66 -5.79 18.59
CA ASP A 649 -16.40 -5.15 19.88
C ASP A 649 -14.88 -4.86 20.07
N ASP A 650 -14.52 -4.06 21.08
CA ASP A 650 -13.13 -3.65 21.39
C ASP A 650 -12.17 -4.84 21.63
N ASP A 651 -12.68 -6.06 21.79
CA ASP A 651 -11.92 -7.31 21.98
C ASP A 651 -11.96 -8.29 20.79
N GLY A 652 -12.46 -7.85 19.62
CA GLY A 652 -12.53 -8.67 18.41
C GLY A 652 -13.66 -9.71 18.42
N SER A 653 -14.69 -9.53 19.25
CA SER A 653 -15.84 -10.43 19.35
C SER A 653 -17.11 -9.92 18.64
N ILE A 654 -18.08 -10.82 18.46
CA ILE A 654 -19.47 -10.50 18.09
C ILE A 654 -20.48 -11.22 19.00
N CYS A 655 -21.57 -10.54 19.33
CA CYS A 655 -22.65 -11.10 20.12
C CYS A 655 -23.80 -11.67 19.27
N LEU A 656 -24.17 -12.93 19.53
CA LEU A 656 -25.36 -13.59 19.00
C LEU A 656 -26.46 -13.66 20.07
N TYR A 657 -27.60 -13.03 19.83
CA TYR A 657 -28.82 -13.20 20.61
C TYR A 657 -29.80 -14.15 19.90
N THR A 658 -30.41 -15.11 20.61
CA THR A 658 -31.47 -15.97 20.06
C THR A 658 -32.77 -15.95 20.85
N SER A 659 -33.89 -15.74 20.14
CA SER A 659 -35.23 -15.68 20.73
C SER A 659 -35.87 -17.06 20.97
N GLY A 660 -35.14 -18.15 20.72
CA GLY A 660 -35.71 -19.49 20.67
C GLY A 660 -34.66 -20.59 20.73
N SER A 661 -35.05 -21.79 21.18
CA SER A 661 -34.11 -22.91 21.27
C SER A 661 -33.73 -23.43 19.89
N THR A 662 -32.45 -23.31 19.51
CA THR A 662 -31.90 -23.73 18.22
C THR A 662 -30.41 -24.07 18.37
N HIS A 663 -29.89 -24.98 17.53
CA HIS A 663 -28.44 -24.99 17.33
C HIS A 663 -28.05 -23.79 16.46
N LEU A 664 -26.86 -23.26 16.70
CA LEU A 664 -26.20 -22.24 15.90
C LEU A 664 -24.86 -22.78 15.39
N ALA A 665 -24.47 -22.32 14.21
CA ALA A 665 -23.11 -22.35 13.70
C ALA A 665 -22.80 -20.99 13.05
N VAL A 666 -21.54 -20.55 13.14
CA VAL A 666 -21.06 -19.29 12.58
C VAL A 666 -19.79 -19.59 11.80
N ASP A 667 -19.80 -19.22 10.52
CA ASP A 667 -18.67 -19.33 9.61
C ASP A 667 -18.23 -17.91 9.19
N VAL A 668 -16.96 -17.54 9.35
CA VAL A 668 -16.40 -16.27 8.87
C VAL A 668 -16.14 -16.39 7.36
N ASN A 669 -16.44 -15.35 6.58
CA ASN A 669 -16.20 -15.32 5.12
C ASN A 669 -15.26 -14.18 4.70
N GLY A 670 -14.96 -13.24 5.59
CA GLY A 670 -14.10 -12.10 5.35
C GLY A 670 -14.34 -10.97 6.35
N TYR A 671 -13.53 -9.92 6.26
CA TYR A 671 -13.58 -8.74 7.12
C TYR A 671 -13.35 -7.45 6.32
N GLN A 672 -13.58 -6.32 6.97
CA GLN A 672 -13.18 -4.99 6.50
C GLN A 672 -12.14 -4.44 7.48
N PRO A 673 -10.91 -4.11 7.03
CA PRO A 673 -9.90 -3.41 7.84
C PRO A 673 -10.42 -2.07 8.38
N SER A 674 -9.81 -1.55 9.45
CA SER A 674 -10.14 -0.22 9.97
C SER A 674 -9.74 0.93 9.03
N THR A 675 -8.77 0.68 8.13
CA THR A 675 -8.41 1.59 7.02
C THR A 675 -9.42 1.56 5.87
N SER A 676 -10.36 0.61 5.86
CA SER A 676 -11.41 0.57 4.85
C SER A 676 -12.38 1.75 4.96
N SER A 677 -12.92 2.21 3.83
CA SER A 677 -13.96 3.25 3.85
C SER A 677 -15.36 2.71 4.20
N TYR A 678 -15.51 1.44 4.57
CA TYR A 678 -16.80 0.88 4.97
C TYR A 678 -17.18 1.32 6.37
N LEU A 679 -18.42 1.81 6.51
CA LEU A 679 -18.97 2.22 7.78
C LEU A 679 -19.94 1.13 8.27
N PRO A 680 -19.54 0.25 9.22
CA PRO A 680 -20.48 -0.66 9.86
C PRO A 680 -21.53 0.13 10.63
N ASN A 681 -22.71 -0.47 10.84
CA ASN A 681 -23.76 0.13 11.64
C ASN A 681 -24.39 -0.92 12.57
N ALA A 682 -24.49 -0.57 13.86
CA ALA A 682 -25.47 -1.17 14.77
C ALA A 682 -26.86 -1.27 14.06
N PRO A 683 -27.49 -2.46 13.98
CA PRO A 683 -28.64 -2.70 13.12
C PRO A 683 -29.85 -1.76 13.31
N GLU A 684 -30.06 -0.84 12.35
CA GLU A 684 -31.03 0.27 12.43
C GLU A 684 -32.20 0.09 11.46
N ARG A 685 -33.46 0.23 11.93
CA ARG A 685 -34.65 -0.04 11.11
C ARG A 685 -35.04 1.17 10.23
N VAL A 686 -34.68 1.13 8.96
CA VAL A 686 -35.01 2.18 7.96
C VAL A 686 -36.37 1.99 7.28
N LEU A 687 -36.94 0.78 7.29
CA LEU A 687 -38.28 0.50 6.74
C LEU A 687 -39.10 -0.41 7.68
N GLU A 688 -40.34 -0.03 7.93
CA GLU A 688 -41.37 -0.86 8.57
C GLU A 688 -42.73 -0.62 7.92
N THR A 689 -43.30 -1.65 7.29
CA THR A 689 -44.62 -1.57 6.63
C THR A 689 -45.77 -2.08 7.50
N ARG A 690 -45.49 -2.80 8.61
CA ARG A 690 -46.48 -3.36 9.53
C ARG A 690 -47.19 -2.27 10.32
N ALA A 691 -48.47 -2.04 10.04
CA ALA A 691 -49.30 -1.05 10.73
C ALA A 691 -49.49 -1.27 12.25
N ASN A 692 -49.15 -2.45 12.78
CA ASN A 692 -49.27 -2.80 14.20
C ASN A 692 -47.93 -3.21 14.85
N ALA A 693 -46.79 -2.88 14.23
CA ALA A 693 -45.49 -3.09 14.88
C ALA A 693 -45.32 -2.16 16.09
N GLU A 694 -44.53 -2.61 17.07
CA GLU A 694 -43.98 -1.73 18.09
C GLU A 694 -43.01 -0.74 17.40
N GLY A 695 -43.18 0.56 17.65
CA GLY A 695 -42.58 1.64 16.84
C GLY A 695 -43.45 2.16 15.68
N GLY A 696 -44.37 1.35 15.15
CA GLY A 696 -45.25 1.73 14.04
C GLY A 696 -44.59 1.67 12.65
N GLN A 697 -45.23 2.25 11.62
CA GLN A 697 -44.64 2.31 10.27
C GLN A 697 -43.47 3.29 10.22
N VAL A 698 -42.38 2.88 9.58
CA VAL A 698 -41.12 3.64 9.40
C VAL A 698 -40.80 3.69 7.91
N GLY A 699 -40.38 4.84 7.40
CA GLY A 699 -40.05 5.05 5.98
C GLY A 699 -41.23 4.95 5.00
N TYR A 700 -42.40 4.49 5.44
CA TYR A 700 -43.52 4.11 4.57
C TYR A 700 -44.86 4.66 5.06
N ALA A 701 -45.72 5.08 4.13
CA ALA A 701 -47.06 5.61 4.40
C ALA A 701 -48.09 5.00 3.44
N GLY A 702 -48.60 3.82 3.78
CA GLY A 702 -49.53 3.08 2.93
C GLY A 702 -50.12 1.81 3.57
N PRO A 703 -51.03 1.11 2.86
CA PRO A 703 -51.40 -0.27 3.21
C PRO A 703 -50.21 -1.23 3.00
N THR A 704 -50.29 -2.47 3.46
CA THR A 704 -49.30 -3.50 3.10
C THR A 704 -49.08 -3.54 1.58
N PRO A 705 -47.82 -3.50 1.08
CA PRO A 705 -47.52 -3.59 -0.35
C PRO A 705 -48.23 -4.75 -1.04
N ALA A 706 -48.82 -4.47 -2.20
CA ALA A 706 -49.41 -5.44 -3.09
C ALA A 706 -48.34 -6.06 -4.03
N ALA A 707 -48.74 -7.07 -4.81
CA ALA A 707 -47.92 -7.52 -5.92
C ALA A 707 -47.77 -6.38 -6.95
N ASP A 708 -46.56 -6.25 -7.49
CA ASP A 708 -46.13 -5.20 -8.43
C ASP A 708 -46.02 -3.78 -7.85
N ASP A 709 -46.10 -3.61 -6.52
CA ASP A 709 -45.76 -2.35 -5.86
C ASP A 709 -44.23 -2.16 -5.74
N VAL A 710 -43.79 -0.90 -5.81
CA VAL A 710 -42.42 -0.45 -5.53
C VAL A 710 -42.44 0.45 -4.30
N ILE A 711 -41.60 0.12 -3.31
CA ILE A 711 -41.41 0.88 -2.09
C ILE A 711 -40.11 1.68 -2.20
N THR A 712 -40.19 3.00 -2.15
CA THR A 712 -39.01 3.87 -2.02
C THR A 712 -38.59 3.96 -0.56
N VAL A 713 -37.36 3.54 -0.27
CA VAL A 713 -36.69 3.69 1.04
C VAL A 713 -35.69 4.83 0.93
N LYS A 714 -35.79 5.84 1.78
CA LYS A 714 -34.76 6.88 1.95
C LYS A 714 -33.77 6.37 3.00
N VAL A 715 -32.50 6.31 2.64
CA VAL A 715 -31.43 5.74 3.48
C VAL A 715 -30.45 6.81 3.94
N THR A 716 -30.10 7.78 3.07
CA THR A 716 -29.31 8.95 3.49
C THR A 716 -30.17 10.01 4.18
N GLU A 717 -29.55 10.88 4.97
CA GLU A 717 -30.21 12.01 5.64
C GLU A 717 -31.40 11.63 6.55
N THR A 718 -31.49 10.35 6.96
CA THR A 718 -32.60 9.82 7.76
C THR A 718 -32.21 9.84 9.25
N PRO A 719 -33.01 10.44 10.15
CA PRO A 719 -32.73 10.42 11.58
C PRO A 719 -32.67 8.98 12.09
N GLY A 720 -31.56 8.60 12.73
CA GLY A 720 -31.26 7.22 13.14
C GLY A 720 -30.17 6.59 12.28
N ALA A 721 -30.34 6.57 10.96
CA ALA A 721 -29.39 5.96 10.02
C ALA A 721 -28.07 6.73 9.87
N GLY A 722 -28.04 8.05 10.08
CA GLY A 722 -26.81 8.86 10.10
C GLY A 722 -26.08 9.06 8.76
N LEU A 723 -26.43 8.30 7.71
CA LEU A 723 -25.68 8.22 6.46
C LEU A 723 -25.59 9.55 5.70
N ALA A 724 -24.38 9.82 5.20
CA ALA A 724 -24.01 11.00 4.41
C ALA A 724 -24.80 11.09 3.09
N ALA A 725 -24.91 12.30 2.52
CA ALA A 725 -25.75 12.54 1.36
C ALA A 725 -25.26 11.85 0.07
N ASP A 726 -23.97 11.52 0.04
CA ASP A 726 -23.18 11.00 -1.07
C ASP A 726 -22.85 9.50 -0.96
N THR A 727 -23.39 8.80 0.05
CA THR A 727 -23.29 7.33 0.19
C THR A 727 -23.57 6.61 -1.13
N ALA A 728 -22.59 5.83 -1.62
CA ALA A 728 -22.66 5.11 -2.89
C ALA A 728 -23.48 3.82 -2.80
N ALA A 729 -23.38 3.09 -1.67
CA ALA A 729 -24.11 1.86 -1.43
C ALA A 729 -24.45 1.62 0.04
N VAL A 730 -25.46 0.79 0.29
CA VAL A 730 -25.89 0.37 1.63
C VAL A 730 -26.03 -1.15 1.73
N VAL A 731 -25.67 -1.67 2.90
CA VAL A 731 -25.87 -3.07 3.29
C VAL A 731 -27.16 -3.15 4.11
N LEU A 732 -28.17 -3.84 3.57
CA LEU A 732 -29.51 -3.95 4.14
C LEU A 732 -29.86 -5.41 4.36
N ASN A 733 -30.38 -5.77 5.54
CA ASN A 733 -31.14 -7.00 5.71
C ASN A 733 -32.61 -6.71 5.43
N VAL A 734 -33.15 -7.22 4.31
CA VAL A 734 -34.56 -7.05 3.95
C VAL A 734 -35.34 -8.28 4.37
N THR A 735 -36.38 -8.10 5.18
CA THR A 735 -37.20 -9.21 5.71
C THR A 735 -38.64 -9.12 5.25
N SER A 736 -39.13 -10.21 4.68
CA SER A 736 -40.54 -10.45 4.41
C SER A 736 -41.19 -11.21 5.56
N ILE A 737 -42.45 -10.87 5.91
CA ILE A 737 -43.08 -11.36 7.14
C ILE A 737 -44.40 -12.10 6.91
N ARG A 738 -45.22 -11.63 5.95
CA ARG A 738 -46.54 -12.21 5.64
C ARG A 738 -46.82 -12.20 4.14
N ALA A 739 -45.95 -12.86 3.36
CA ALA A 739 -46.13 -12.99 1.93
C ALA A 739 -47.43 -13.75 1.59
N ALA A 740 -48.25 -13.15 0.71
CA ALA A 740 -49.54 -13.68 0.26
C ALA A 740 -49.41 -14.89 -0.69
N GLY A 741 -48.23 -15.07 -1.26
CA GLY A 741 -47.88 -16.12 -2.22
C GLY A 741 -46.38 -16.10 -2.50
N ASN A 742 -45.87 -17.14 -3.17
CA ASN A 742 -44.46 -17.20 -3.56
C ASN A 742 -44.13 -16.09 -4.56
N GLY A 743 -42.91 -15.58 -4.50
CA GLY A 743 -42.44 -14.44 -5.30
C GLY A 743 -41.01 -14.06 -4.93
N PHE A 744 -40.67 -12.79 -5.14
CA PHE A 744 -39.37 -12.22 -4.80
C PHE A 744 -39.46 -10.71 -4.55
N VAL A 745 -38.43 -10.16 -3.90
CA VAL A 745 -38.15 -8.73 -3.79
C VAL A 745 -36.87 -8.41 -4.57
N THR A 746 -36.87 -7.28 -5.26
CA THR A 746 -35.72 -6.73 -6.00
C THR A 746 -35.34 -5.38 -5.39
N ALA A 747 -34.08 -5.23 -4.99
CA ALA A 747 -33.49 -3.97 -4.50
C ALA A 747 -32.64 -3.34 -5.60
N TYR A 748 -32.82 -2.04 -5.84
CA TYR A 748 -32.11 -1.29 -6.87
C TYR A 748 -32.16 0.23 -6.59
N PRO A 749 -31.23 1.04 -7.12
CA PRO A 749 -31.29 2.51 -6.98
C PRO A 749 -32.52 3.07 -7.72
N CYS A 750 -33.29 3.94 -7.06
CA CYS A 750 -34.61 4.38 -7.56
C CYS A 750 -34.61 5.23 -8.84
N ASP A 751 -33.45 5.72 -9.27
CA ASP A 751 -33.25 6.50 -10.50
C ASP A 751 -32.89 5.66 -11.73
N GLU A 752 -32.72 4.35 -11.57
CA GLU A 752 -32.41 3.38 -12.62
C GLU A 752 -33.62 2.51 -13.02
N GLU A 753 -33.51 1.81 -14.15
CA GLU A 753 -34.53 0.82 -14.57
C GLU A 753 -34.50 -0.41 -13.64
N GLN A 754 -35.68 -0.92 -13.29
CA GLN A 754 -35.82 -2.09 -12.42
C GLN A 754 -35.14 -3.33 -13.04
N PRO A 755 -34.14 -3.94 -12.39
CA PRO A 755 -33.50 -5.14 -12.90
C PRO A 755 -34.36 -6.40 -12.74
N VAL A 756 -33.99 -7.46 -13.45
CA VAL A 756 -34.65 -8.79 -13.39
C VAL A 756 -34.14 -9.68 -12.24
N THR A 757 -33.32 -9.11 -11.35
CA THR A 757 -32.68 -9.77 -10.21
C THR A 757 -33.66 -10.00 -9.04
N ALA A 758 -33.28 -10.87 -8.10
CA ALA A 758 -34.13 -11.27 -6.98
C ALA A 758 -33.30 -11.43 -5.70
N ASN A 759 -33.20 -10.36 -4.90
CA ASN A 759 -32.41 -10.34 -3.67
C ASN A 759 -33.04 -11.17 -2.55
N LEU A 760 -34.37 -11.20 -2.43
CA LEU A 760 -35.06 -12.01 -1.42
C LEU A 760 -36.14 -12.87 -2.07
N ASN A 761 -36.08 -14.18 -1.87
CA ASN A 761 -37.13 -15.10 -2.30
C ASN A 761 -38.27 -15.17 -1.26
N LEU A 762 -39.52 -15.00 -1.72
CA LEU A 762 -40.72 -15.01 -0.89
C LEU A 762 -41.37 -16.40 -0.89
N GLU A 763 -41.76 -16.86 0.30
CA GLU A 763 -42.54 -18.09 0.50
C GLU A 763 -43.79 -17.81 1.36
N ALA A 764 -44.95 -18.28 0.90
CA ALA A 764 -46.24 -17.89 1.47
C ALA A 764 -46.36 -18.20 2.97
N SER A 765 -46.79 -17.21 3.76
CA SER A 765 -46.95 -17.31 5.23
C SER A 765 -45.66 -17.64 6.03
N THR A 766 -44.47 -17.42 5.46
CA THR A 766 -43.19 -17.53 6.18
C THR A 766 -42.61 -16.15 6.49
N VAL A 767 -41.70 -16.09 7.48
CA VAL A 767 -40.82 -14.95 7.71
C VAL A 767 -39.45 -15.31 7.12
N ARG A 768 -38.90 -14.47 6.25
CA ARG A 768 -37.63 -14.69 5.55
C ARG A 768 -36.90 -13.37 5.36
N GLY A 769 -35.70 -13.26 5.93
CA GLY A 769 -34.72 -12.21 5.66
C GLY A 769 -33.63 -12.67 4.69
N ASN A 770 -32.98 -11.72 4.02
CA ASN A 770 -31.70 -11.92 3.36
C ASN A 770 -30.92 -10.60 3.37
N LEU A 771 -29.61 -10.68 3.61
CA LEU A 771 -28.70 -9.57 3.42
C LEU A 771 -28.58 -9.22 1.93
N LEU A 772 -28.43 -7.94 1.61
CA LEU A 772 -28.12 -7.47 0.26
C LEU A 772 -27.26 -6.21 0.33
N VAL A 773 -26.47 -5.98 -0.72
CA VAL A 773 -25.89 -4.66 -1.00
C VAL A 773 -26.71 -4.01 -2.13
N SER A 774 -27.08 -2.75 -1.97
CA SER A 774 -27.73 -1.96 -3.02
C SER A 774 -26.97 -0.67 -3.26
N LYS A 775 -26.73 -0.35 -4.53
CA LYS A 775 -26.43 1.01 -4.96
C LYS A 775 -27.52 1.97 -4.47
N VAL A 776 -27.12 3.17 -4.07
CA VAL A 776 -28.01 4.26 -3.66
C VAL A 776 -28.21 5.23 -4.83
N SER A 777 -29.43 5.75 -4.99
CA SER A 777 -29.73 6.77 -6.01
C SER A 777 -29.06 8.12 -5.71
N ALA A 778 -28.98 9.01 -6.70
CA ALA A 778 -28.57 10.41 -6.49
C ALA A 778 -29.51 11.21 -5.55
N ALA A 779 -30.66 10.65 -5.17
CA ALA A 779 -31.57 11.20 -4.16
C ALA A 779 -31.42 10.57 -2.77
N GLY A 780 -30.47 9.66 -2.59
CA GLY A 780 -30.25 8.94 -1.33
C GLY A 780 -31.25 7.82 -1.06
N THR A 781 -31.80 7.20 -2.12
CA THR A 781 -32.89 6.23 -2.01
C THR A 781 -32.59 4.88 -2.68
N VAL A 782 -33.13 3.82 -2.08
CA VAL A 782 -33.18 2.45 -2.60
C VAL A 782 -34.65 2.09 -2.85
N CYS A 783 -34.93 1.42 -3.96
CA CYS A 783 -36.26 0.97 -4.34
C CYS A 783 -36.38 -0.54 -4.14
N LEU A 784 -37.43 -0.97 -3.45
CA LEU A 784 -37.80 -2.37 -3.25
C LEU A 784 -39.05 -2.69 -4.07
N TYR A 785 -38.90 -3.38 -5.20
CA TYR A 785 -40.03 -3.97 -5.92
C TYR A 785 -40.44 -5.29 -5.26
N THR A 786 -41.74 -5.61 -5.21
CA THR A 786 -42.20 -6.94 -4.78
C THR A 786 -43.20 -7.59 -5.75
N SER A 787 -42.92 -8.82 -6.16
CA SER A 787 -43.80 -9.58 -7.09
C SER A 787 -44.97 -10.30 -6.41
N SER A 788 -45.07 -10.21 -5.07
CA SER A 788 -46.15 -10.81 -4.28
C SER A 788 -46.46 -9.91 -3.10
N GLY A 789 -47.73 -9.71 -2.78
CA GLY A 789 -48.10 -8.81 -1.68
C GLY A 789 -47.54 -9.31 -0.35
N THR A 790 -46.77 -8.48 0.34
CA THR A 790 -46.11 -8.84 1.60
C THR A 790 -45.86 -7.60 2.47
N GLU A 791 -45.82 -7.82 3.78
CA GLU A 791 -45.15 -6.88 4.68
C GLU A 791 -43.64 -7.06 4.56
N LEU A 792 -42.93 -5.92 4.49
CA LEU A 792 -41.48 -5.79 4.47
C LEU A 792 -40.98 -4.98 5.66
N THR A 793 -39.80 -5.35 6.17
CA THR A 793 -38.88 -4.47 6.90
C THR A 793 -37.55 -4.40 6.15
N ALA A 794 -36.80 -3.33 6.37
CA ALA A 794 -35.39 -3.25 5.97
C ALA A 794 -34.60 -2.66 7.13
N ASP A 795 -33.56 -3.36 7.55
CA ASP A 795 -32.68 -3.02 8.64
C ASP A 795 -31.27 -2.76 8.05
N LEU A 796 -30.70 -1.58 8.30
CA LEU A 796 -29.38 -1.14 7.85
C LEU A 796 -28.30 -1.75 8.74
N GLN A 797 -27.26 -2.34 8.14
CA GLN A 797 -26.12 -2.96 8.85
C GLN A 797 -24.76 -2.34 8.48
N GLY A 798 -24.71 -1.49 7.47
CA GLY A 798 -23.50 -0.76 7.09
C GLY A 798 -23.66 -0.02 5.77
N SER A 799 -22.65 0.77 5.40
CA SER A 799 -22.68 1.59 4.20
C SER A 799 -21.30 1.83 3.58
N TYR A 800 -21.30 2.16 2.30
CA TYR A 800 -20.11 2.52 1.54
C TYR A 800 -20.26 3.99 1.06
N PRO A 801 -19.37 4.92 1.47
CA PRO A 801 -19.42 6.36 1.13
C PRO A 801 -19.06 6.61 -0.35
N ALA A 802 -18.96 7.89 -0.79
CA ALA A 802 -18.65 8.20 -2.18
C ALA A 802 -17.23 7.78 -2.60
N GLY A 803 -16.25 8.01 -1.73
CA GLY A 803 -14.89 7.51 -1.86
C GLY A 803 -14.78 6.15 -1.19
N THR A 804 -15.24 5.10 -1.85
CA THR A 804 -15.12 3.68 -1.47
C THR A 804 -14.52 2.91 -2.66
N SER A 805 -13.74 1.86 -2.42
CA SER A 805 -13.24 0.96 -3.47
C SER A 805 -14.35 0.06 -3.98
N TYR A 806 -15.32 -0.30 -3.13
CA TYR A 806 -16.51 -1.03 -3.56
C TYR A 806 -17.21 -0.30 -4.70
N VAL A 807 -17.30 -0.91 -5.88
CA VAL A 807 -18.01 -0.36 -7.02
C VAL A 807 -19.42 -0.94 -7.09
N PRO A 808 -20.45 -0.23 -6.58
CA PRO A 808 -21.83 -0.69 -6.68
C PRO A 808 -22.37 -0.51 -8.10
N ILE A 809 -22.93 -1.59 -8.64
CA ILE A 809 -23.60 -1.61 -9.94
C ILE A 809 -25.11 -1.79 -9.78
N VAL A 810 -25.86 -1.52 -10.84
CA VAL A 810 -27.27 -1.93 -10.90
C VAL A 810 -27.27 -3.47 -10.97
N PRO A 811 -27.97 -4.19 -10.07
CA PRO A 811 -27.80 -5.63 -10.00
C PRO A 811 -28.16 -6.36 -11.29
N GLU A 812 -27.31 -7.30 -11.72
CA GLU A 812 -27.46 -8.03 -12.99
C GLU A 812 -27.37 -9.56 -12.78
N ARG A 813 -28.20 -10.34 -13.50
CA ARG A 813 -28.16 -11.81 -13.39
C ARG A 813 -27.08 -12.40 -14.30
N LEU A 814 -26.08 -13.04 -13.72
CA LEU A 814 -25.01 -13.72 -14.46
C LEU A 814 -25.35 -15.20 -14.73
N LEU A 815 -26.03 -15.87 -13.78
CA LEU A 815 -26.35 -17.30 -13.81
C LEU A 815 -27.87 -17.56 -13.70
N GLU A 816 -28.40 -18.41 -14.59
CA GLU A 816 -29.80 -18.88 -14.59
C GLU A 816 -29.91 -20.29 -15.17
N THR A 817 -30.03 -21.28 -14.28
CA THR A 817 -30.16 -22.70 -14.64
C THR A 817 -31.59 -23.12 -15.04
N ARG A 818 -32.61 -22.29 -14.81
CA ARG A 818 -34.01 -22.60 -15.19
C ARG A 818 -34.23 -22.41 -16.68
N GLN A 819 -34.96 -23.33 -17.30
CA GLN A 819 -35.26 -23.28 -18.74
C GLN A 819 -36.49 -22.39 -19.02
N GLY A 820 -36.39 -21.51 -20.01
CA GLY A 820 -37.50 -20.66 -20.47
C GLY A 820 -37.74 -19.36 -19.69
N VAL A 821 -36.85 -19.00 -18.77
CA VAL A 821 -36.87 -17.70 -18.06
C VAL A 821 -36.16 -16.63 -18.92
N PRO A 822 -36.75 -15.43 -19.12
CA PRO A 822 -36.06 -14.33 -19.82
C PRO A 822 -34.97 -13.68 -18.95
N GLY A 823 -33.83 -13.38 -19.58
CA GLY A 823 -32.66 -12.77 -18.92
C GLY A 823 -31.81 -13.79 -18.15
N GLY A 824 -30.53 -13.46 -17.92
CA GLY A 824 -29.74 -14.11 -16.88
C GLY A 824 -28.83 -15.28 -17.25
N ARG A 825 -28.43 -15.47 -18.51
CA ARG A 825 -27.48 -16.54 -18.92
C ARG A 825 -26.21 -15.99 -19.56
N ILE A 826 -25.54 -15.10 -18.84
CA ILE A 826 -24.42 -14.33 -19.38
C ILE A 826 -23.09 -15.02 -19.05
N GLY A 827 -22.93 -15.51 -17.82
CA GLY A 827 -21.75 -16.25 -17.37
C GLY A 827 -21.83 -17.78 -17.54
N HIS A 828 -23.04 -18.35 -17.76
CA HIS A 828 -23.23 -19.81 -17.81
C HIS A 828 -24.53 -20.23 -18.55
N THR A 829 -24.50 -21.37 -19.25
CA THR A 829 -25.66 -21.97 -19.97
C THR A 829 -25.78 -23.48 -19.75
N GLY A 830 -25.73 -23.95 -18.50
CA GLY A 830 -25.94 -25.35 -18.13
C GLY A 830 -27.40 -25.73 -17.86
N ASP A 831 -27.61 -27.00 -17.53
CA ASP A 831 -28.87 -27.54 -17.03
C ASP A 831 -28.99 -27.33 -15.51
N LYS A 832 -30.03 -27.90 -14.89
CA LYS A 832 -30.15 -27.93 -13.42
C LYS A 832 -29.00 -28.77 -12.83
N PRO A 833 -28.19 -28.24 -11.91
CA PRO A 833 -27.13 -28.99 -11.25
C PRO A 833 -27.61 -30.29 -10.60
N ILE A 834 -26.76 -31.30 -10.63
CA ILE A 834 -26.94 -32.56 -9.89
C ILE A 834 -26.25 -32.49 -8.52
N ASP A 835 -26.46 -33.54 -7.73
CA ASP A 835 -25.84 -33.70 -6.40
C ASP A 835 -24.31 -33.73 -6.50
N GLY A 836 -23.64 -32.79 -5.83
CA GLY A 836 -22.19 -32.67 -5.77
C GLY A 836 -21.53 -31.94 -6.96
N GLU A 837 -22.30 -31.20 -7.77
CA GLU A 837 -21.78 -30.48 -8.93
C GLU A 837 -21.17 -29.11 -8.54
N ILE A 838 -20.09 -28.73 -9.23
CA ILE A 838 -19.43 -27.41 -9.15
C ILE A 838 -19.70 -26.69 -10.47
N ILE A 839 -20.18 -25.45 -10.38
CA ILE A 839 -20.35 -24.53 -11.51
C ILE A 839 -19.21 -23.51 -11.49
N GLU A 840 -18.35 -23.52 -12.50
CA GLU A 840 -17.48 -22.38 -12.79
C GLU A 840 -18.31 -21.23 -13.37
N LEU A 841 -18.39 -20.11 -12.66
CA LEU A 841 -19.06 -18.89 -13.08
C LEU A 841 -18.03 -17.83 -13.45
N LYS A 842 -17.97 -17.43 -14.72
CA LYS A 842 -17.22 -16.22 -15.10
C LYS A 842 -17.97 -14.98 -14.61
N VAL A 843 -17.26 -14.09 -13.92
CA VAL A 843 -17.81 -12.86 -13.31
C VAL A 843 -17.14 -11.59 -13.82
N ILE A 844 -15.89 -11.68 -14.26
CA ILE A 844 -15.14 -10.58 -14.89
C ILE A 844 -15.49 -10.47 -16.37
N GLY A 845 -15.57 -9.24 -16.89
CA GLY A 845 -15.77 -8.97 -18.32
C GLY A 845 -17.11 -9.48 -18.90
N VAL A 846 -18.10 -9.78 -18.05
CA VAL A 846 -19.44 -10.27 -18.44
C VAL A 846 -20.57 -9.37 -17.93
N GLY A 847 -21.66 -9.27 -18.69
CA GLY A 847 -22.82 -8.44 -18.37
C GLY A 847 -22.83 -7.11 -19.13
N THR A 848 -23.74 -6.22 -18.72
CA THR A 848 -23.85 -4.84 -19.20
C THR A 848 -23.03 -3.87 -18.33
N ASN A 849 -22.85 -4.19 -17.05
CA ASN A 849 -21.95 -3.49 -16.12
C ASN A 849 -20.90 -4.49 -15.56
N PRO A 850 -19.95 -4.97 -16.39
CA PRO A 850 -18.99 -5.99 -15.96
C PRO A 850 -18.04 -5.48 -14.88
N ALA A 851 -17.66 -6.38 -13.97
CA ALA A 851 -16.45 -6.19 -13.18
C ALA A 851 -15.22 -6.22 -14.12
N PRO A 852 -14.27 -5.29 -14.00
CA PRO A 852 -13.04 -5.24 -14.81
C PRO A 852 -12.04 -6.32 -14.39
N GLU A 853 -11.04 -6.55 -15.24
CA GLU A 853 -9.85 -7.33 -14.86
C GLU A 853 -9.16 -6.67 -13.66
N GLY A 854 -8.55 -7.48 -12.78
CA GLY A 854 -8.06 -7.00 -11.47
C GLY A 854 -9.14 -6.77 -10.40
N SER A 855 -10.34 -7.36 -10.53
CA SER A 855 -11.33 -7.36 -9.42
C SER A 855 -11.30 -8.70 -8.67
N GLY A 856 -10.65 -8.73 -7.50
CA GLY A 856 -10.47 -9.96 -6.72
C GLY A 856 -11.73 -10.47 -6.03
N THR A 857 -12.66 -9.60 -5.60
CA THR A 857 -13.90 -10.03 -4.92
C THR A 857 -15.15 -9.43 -5.56
N VAL A 858 -16.18 -10.25 -5.79
CA VAL A 858 -17.49 -9.80 -6.30
C VAL A 858 -18.63 -10.12 -5.33
N MET A 859 -19.55 -9.19 -5.13
CA MET A 859 -20.72 -9.40 -4.27
C MET A 859 -21.85 -10.05 -5.07
N LEU A 860 -22.14 -11.32 -4.77
CA LEU A 860 -23.14 -12.14 -5.45
C LEU A 860 -24.30 -12.50 -4.53
N ASN A 861 -25.53 -12.21 -4.96
CA ASN A 861 -26.72 -12.81 -4.37
C ASN A 861 -27.05 -14.11 -5.11
N ILE A 862 -26.82 -15.24 -4.45
CA ILE A 862 -27.03 -16.58 -5.00
C ILE A 862 -28.34 -17.16 -4.44
N ALA A 863 -29.13 -17.82 -5.29
CA ALA A 863 -30.36 -18.48 -4.87
C ALA A 863 -30.43 -19.96 -5.27
N ALA A 864 -30.86 -20.80 -4.32
CA ALA A 864 -31.31 -22.17 -4.56
C ALA A 864 -32.84 -22.17 -4.73
N ILE A 865 -33.31 -22.70 -5.86
CA ILE A 865 -34.70 -22.63 -6.31
C ILE A 865 -35.18 -24.06 -6.64
N GLN A 866 -36.35 -24.46 -6.15
CA GLN A 866 -36.92 -25.79 -6.39
C GLN A 866 -35.92 -26.93 -6.07
N ALA A 867 -35.28 -26.86 -4.90
CA ALA A 867 -34.41 -27.91 -4.39
C ALA A 867 -35.19 -29.24 -4.22
N GLU A 868 -34.59 -30.37 -4.54
CA GLU A 868 -35.23 -31.69 -4.44
C GLU A 868 -34.93 -32.40 -3.10
N SER A 869 -33.89 -31.95 -2.41
CA SER A 869 -33.37 -32.48 -1.15
C SER A 869 -33.08 -31.34 -0.16
N ASN A 870 -32.78 -31.69 1.09
CA ASN A 870 -31.95 -30.81 1.91
C ASN A 870 -30.56 -30.72 1.25
N GLY A 871 -29.91 -29.57 1.36
CA GLY A 871 -28.55 -29.37 0.88
C GLY A 871 -28.01 -27.98 1.20
N TYR A 872 -26.84 -27.67 0.67
CA TYR A 872 -26.16 -26.40 0.85
C TYR A 872 -25.41 -25.95 -0.42
N ILE A 873 -25.03 -24.67 -0.43
CA ILE A 873 -24.17 -24.01 -1.41
C ILE A 873 -22.86 -23.62 -0.71
N THR A 874 -21.75 -23.84 -1.40
CA THR A 874 -20.42 -23.29 -1.04
C THR A 874 -19.88 -22.54 -2.25
N VAL A 875 -19.39 -21.32 -2.05
CA VAL A 875 -18.73 -20.48 -3.04
C VAL A 875 -17.28 -20.32 -2.64
N PHE A 876 -16.38 -20.46 -3.58
CA PHE A 876 -14.93 -20.46 -3.35
C PHE A 876 -14.20 -20.14 -4.65
N GLU A 877 -12.90 -19.89 -4.56
CA GLU A 877 -12.09 -19.54 -5.72
C GLU A 877 -11.94 -20.74 -6.67
N CYS A 878 -11.96 -20.50 -7.98
CA CYS A 878 -11.81 -21.59 -8.94
C CYS A 878 -10.36 -22.05 -9.05
N GLY A 879 -10.03 -23.13 -8.34
CA GLY A 879 -8.71 -23.77 -8.34
C GLY A 879 -8.29 -24.26 -6.96
N THR A 880 -8.83 -23.65 -5.90
CA THR A 880 -8.52 -23.96 -4.51
C THR A 880 -9.27 -25.20 -4.00
N THR A 881 -8.99 -25.59 -2.76
CA THR A 881 -9.70 -26.70 -2.09
C THR A 881 -11.02 -26.18 -1.54
N MET A 882 -12.15 -26.72 -2.02
CA MET A 882 -13.48 -26.31 -1.56
C MET A 882 -13.61 -26.31 -0.02
N PRO A 883 -14.04 -25.19 0.60
CA PRO A 883 -14.26 -25.07 2.04
C PRO A 883 -15.25 -26.09 2.61
N LEU A 884 -15.14 -26.34 3.92
CA LEU A 884 -16.13 -27.10 4.70
C LEU A 884 -17.29 -26.24 5.21
N ALA A 885 -17.17 -24.91 5.12
CA ALA A 885 -18.25 -23.96 5.38
C ALA A 885 -19.27 -23.94 4.23
N ALA A 886 -20.47 -23.44 4.55
CA ALA A 886 -21.56 -23.32 3.60
C ALA A 886 -22.16 -21.93 3.68
N ASN A 887 -22.10 -21.16 2.59
CA ASN A 887 -22.64 -19.80 2.57
C ASN A 887 -24.19 -19.80 2.59
N GLY A 888 -24.83 -20.88 2.10
CA GLY A 888 -26.30 -21.00 2.07
C GLY A 888 -26.82 -22.42 2.29
N VAL A 889 -27.87 -22.58 3.10
CA VAL A 889 -28.57 -23.87 3.29
C VAL A 889 -30.00 -23.86 2.71
N TYR A 890 -30.46 -25.00 2.18
CA TYR A 890 -31.79 -25.14 1.57
C TYR A 890 -32.48 -26.47 1.90
N ALA A 891 -33.80 -26.50 1.76
CA ALA A 891 -34.68 -27.63 2.04
C ALA A 891 -35.54 -28.02 0.80
N PRO A 892 -36.14 -29.23 0.74
CA PRO A 892 -36.96 -29.66 -0.38
C PRO A 892 -38.11 -28.70 -0.69
N GLY A 893 -38.19 -28.25 -1.94
CA GLY A 893 -39.18 -27.28 -2.42
C GLY A 893 -38.87 -25.82 -2.08
N ALA A 894 -37.79 -25.54 -1.32
CA ALA A 894 -37.43 -24.17 -0.96
C ALA A 894 -37.02 -23.34 -2.18
N ASN A 895 -37.34 -22.05 -2.08
CA ASN A 895 -36.67 -20.98 -2.80
C ASN A 895 -36.00 -20.12 -1.72
N THR A 896 -34.68 -20.04 -1.73
CA THR A 896 -33.90 -19.30 -0.74
C THR A 896 -32.75 -18.58 -1.42
N SER A 897 -32.36 -17.43 -0.90
CA SER A 897 -31.22 -16.64 -1.39
C SER A 897 -30.30 -16.29 -0.23
N THR A 898 -29.02 -16.11 -0.54
CA THR A 898 -27.99 -15.58 0.36
C THR A 898 -27.10 -14.63 -0.43
N LEU A 899 -26.69 -13.52 0.19
CA LEU A 899 -25.54 -12.77 -0.28
C LEU A 899 -24.26 -13.58 0.02
N VAL A 900 -23.25 -13.42 -0.84
CA VAL A 900 -21.91 -13.99 -0.70
C VAL A 900 -20.90 -12.98 -1.24
N ALA A 901 -19.83 -12.72 -0.49
CA ALA A 901 -18.60 -12.15 -1.05
C ALA A 901 -17.86 -13.30 -1.75
N ALA A 902 -17.81 -13.27 -3.07
CA ALA A 902 -17.31 -14.39 -3.86
C ALA A 902 -15.87 -14.11 -4.34
N PRO A 903 -14.89 -14.93 -3.93
CA PRO A 903 -13.52 -14.84 -4.42
C PRO A 903 -13.43 -15.14 -5.93
N VAL A 904 -12.50 -14.48 -6.61
CA VAL A 904 -12.32 -14.49 -8.06
C VAL A 904 -10.86 -14.76 -8.42
N ASN A 905 -10.62 -15.85 -9.15
CA ASN A 905 -9.29 -16.20 -9.64
C ASN A 905 -8.81 -15.31 -10.81
N GLU A 906 -7.54 -15.47 -11.19
CA GLU A 906 -6.90 -14.79 -12.33
C GLU A 906 -7.68 -14.90 -13.66
N ASP A 907 -8.35 -16.04 -13.92
CA ASP A 907 -9.22 -16.25 -15.11
C ASP A 907 -10.53 -15.42 -15.08
N GLY A 908 -10.78 -14.72 -13.98
CA GLY A 908 -11.97 -13.94 -13.70
C GLY A 908 -13.20 -14.77 -13.33
N ARG A 909 -13.00 -15.86 -12.57
CA ARG A 909 -14.01 -16.87 -12.25
C ARG A 909 -14.13 -17.14 -10.75
N THR A 910 -15.36 -17.47 -10.35
CA THR A 910 -15.69 -18.00 -9.02
C THR A 910 -16.42 -19.33 -9.16
N CYS A 911 -16.27 -20.21 -8.18
CA CYS A 911 -16.76 -21.59 -8.22
C CYS A 911 -17.91 -21.80 -7.24
N VAL A 912 -19.06 -22.30 -7.73
CA VAL A 912 -20.28 -22.49 -6.95
C VAL A 912 -20.61 -23.98 -6.87
N PHE A 913 -20.37 -24.58 -5.70
CA PHE A 913 -20.77 -25.96 -5.37
C PHE A 913 -22.21 -26.04 -4.89
N THR A 914 -22.89 -27.16 -5.19
CA THR A 914 -24.18 -27.50 -4.56
C THR A 914 -24.26 -28.96 -4.11
N SER A 915 -24.61 -29.19 -2.84
CA SER A 915 -24.68 -30.52 -2.21
C SER A 915 -25.96 -31.31 -2.55
N GLY A 916 -26.60 -31.02 -3.67
CA GLY A 916 -27.93 -31.49 -4.00
C GLY A 916 -28.52 -30.79 -5.21
N SER A 917 -29.55 -31.40 -5.81
CA SER A 917 -30.14 -30.84 -7.03
C SER A 917 -31.12 -29.72 -6.72
N ALA A 918 -30.71 -28.49 -7.06
CA ALA A 918 -31.49 -27.27 -7.02
C ALA A 918 -31.22 -26.46 -8.29
N HIS A 919 -32.16 -25.62 -8.72
CA HIS A 919 -31.84 -24.59 -9.70
C HIS A 919 -31.06 -23.48 -9.00
N ILE A 920 -29.89 -23.15 -9.53
CA ILE A 920 -29.08 -22.03 -9.05
C ILE A 920 -29.31 -20.80 -9.94
N THR A 921 -29.37 -19.62 -9.30
CA THR A 921 -29.17 -18.31 -9.94
C THR A 921 -28.12 -17.52 -9.18
N ALA A 922 -27.37 -16.65 -9.86
CA ALA A 922 -26.46 -15.70 -9.22
C ALA A 922 -26.63 -14.31 -9.86
N ASP A 923 -26.90 -13.33 -9.00
CA ASP A 923 -27.13 -11.93 -9.33
C ASP A 923 -25.99 -11.09 -8.73
N ILE A 924 -25.16 -10.43 -9.55
CA ILE A 924 -24.07 -9.57 -9.08
C ILE A 924 -24.61 -8.20 -8.64
N SER A 925 -24.09 -7.62 -7.55
CA SER A 925 -24.47 -6.30 -7.02
C SER A 925 -23.32 -5.27 -6.95
N GLY A 926 -22.08 -5.71 -7.10
CA GLY A 926 -20.88 -4.87 -7.12
C GLY A 926 -19.61 -5.69 -6.99
N TYR A 927 -18.46 -5.03 -6.95
CA TYR A 927 -17.13 -5.65 -6.89
C TYR A 927 -16.13 -4.76 -6.14
N PHE A 928 -15.05 -5.35 -5.67
CA PHE A 928 -13.88 -4.66 -5.14
C PHE A 928 -12.73 -4.77 -6.16
N PRO A 929 -12.13 -3.65 -6.61
CA PRO A 929 -10.86 -3.64 -7.32
C PRO A 929 -9.70 -4.10 -6.41
N GLY A 930 -8.66 -4.65 -7.02
CA GLY A 930 -7.46 -5.16 -6.34
C GLY A 930 -7.34 -6.68 -6.41
N THR A 931 -6.12 -7.19 -6.22
CA THR A 931 -5.84 -8.62 -6.03
C THR A 931 -6.63 -9.17 -4.83
N GLN A 932 -6.86 -10.47 -4.83
CA GLN A 932 -7.26 -11.14 -3.59
C GLN A 932 -6.05 -11.29 -2.70
N LEU A 933 -6.12 -10.74 -1.48
CA LEU A 933 -5.36 -11.34 -0.39
C LEU A 933 -5.91 -12.76 -0.19
N VAL A 934 -5.08 -13.75 -0.48
CA VAL A 934 -5.32 -15.17 -0.19
C VAL A 934 -4.20 -15.63 0.73
N GLY A 935 -4.52 -15.85 2.00
CA GLY A 935 -3.64 -16.53 2.98
C GLY A 935 -3.75 -18.05 2.91
#